data_AF-A0A8C4E7R5-F1
#
_entry.id   AF-A0A8C4E7R5-F1
#
_cell.length_a   1.000
_cell.length_b   1.000
_cell.length_c   1.000
_cell.angle_alpha   90.00
_cell.angle_beta   90.00
_cell.angle_gamma   90.00
#
_symmetry.space_group_name_H-M   'P 1'
#
loop_
_entity.id
_entity.type
_entity.pdbx_description
1 polymer ?
#
loop_
_entity_poly.entity_id
_entity_poly.type
_entity_poly.pdbx_seq_one_letter_code
_entity_poly.pdbx_strand_id
1 'polypeptide(L)'
;RYAEHLICRMEKRINKFRGWLPRKPMKFDDTLPDLEENESFTAPFSRSRIHHFIIHNKDTFFNNATRSRIVHHILQRVKYEEGKNKMGLNRLLSNNSYEAAFPLHEVIFQIFRKTLVPLMLCCCFRRYFGEKIGLYFAWLGWYTGMLFPAALVGLFVFLYGIFTLEHCQVSKEICQATDIIMCPICDQYCPYLRLSDSCIYAKVLSPQRGNKLYQQLLSTVFLEFWKRRRAVLAYDWDLIDWEEEEDEIRPQFEAKYSKKERMNPISGKPEPYQAFTDKYSRLIVSASGIFFMVSLHAFVKVLCCSSVCMSIQSLFLLSLRATTEQPRTESEWENSFTLKMFLFQFVNLNSSTFYIAFFLGRFTGRPGAYLRLINRWKLEECHPSGCLIDLCMQMGIIMVLKQTWNNFMELGYPLIQNWWTRRKLRREHGPKAKASFPQWERDYNLQPMNAYGLFDEYLEMILQFGFTTIFVAAFPLAPLLALLNNIIEIRLDAYKFVTQWRRPLPSQAKDIGIWYGILEGIGILSVITNAFVIAVTSDFIPRLVYAYKYGCMMGYVNASLSVFRVSDFEKRSQPKTTGSELFGDAVKYCRYRDYREPPDSAEPYSYTLQFWHVLAARLAFIIVFEHMVFAIKTLIAYLIPDLPKDLRDRMRREKYLIQEMMYEAELERLQKEKNEKKKKDKAHHKEWP
;
A
#
# COMPACT_ATOMS: atom_id res chain seq x y z
N ARG A 1 -45.19 -4.54 -27.46
CA ARG A 1 -44.77 -3.38 -28.28
C ARG A 1 -44.11 -2.25 -27.48
N TYR A 2 -44.77 -1.55 -26.53
CA TYR A 2 -44.10 -0.49 -25.74
C TYR A 2 -43.04 -1.02 -24.75
N ALA A 3 -43.29 -2.18 -24.11
CA ALA A 3 -42.30 -2.84 -23.24
C ALA A 3 -41.09 -3.37 -24.01
N GLU A 4 -41.29 -3.94 -25.20
CA GLU A 4 -40.21 -4.41 -26.09
C GLU A 4 -39.36 -3.24 -26.61
N HIS A 5 -39.98 -2.08 -26.88
CA HIS A 5 -39.27 -0.89 -27.30
C HIS A 5 -38.45 -0.26 -26.16
N LEU A 6 -38.93 -0.36 -24.91
CA LEU A 6 -38.19 0.06 -23.72
C LEU A 6 -37.01 -0.88 -23.43
N ILE A 7 -37.19 -2.20 -23.59
CA ILE A 7 -36.15 -3.22 -23.43
C ILE A 7 -35.06 -3.03 -24.49
N CYS A 8 -35.40 -2.78 -25.76
CA CYS A 8 -34.42 -2.51 -26.82
C CYS A 8 -33.64 -1.18 -26.60
N ARG A 9 -34.28 -0.16 -26.00
CA ARG A 9 -33.62 1.12 -25.64
C ARG A 9 -32.73 0.98 -24.42
N MET A 10 -33.13 0.18 -23.43
CA MET A 10 -32.30 -0.20 -22.28
C MET A 10 -31.12 -1.07 -22.73
N GLU A 11 -31.31 -2.01 -23.64
CA GLU A 11 -30.26 -2.88 -24.17
C GLU A 11 -29.25 -2.10 -25.03
N LYS A 12 -29.69 -1.09 -25.80
CA LYS A 12 -28.79 -0.13 -26.47
C LYS A 12 -28.02 0.75 -25.49
N ARG A 13 -28.63 1.20 -24.38
CA ARG A 13 -27.93 1.97 -23.32
C ARG A 13 -26.99 1.09 -22.51
N ILE A 14 -27.36 -0.15 -22.21
CA ILE A 14 -26.53 -1.16 -21.53
C ILE A 14 -25.37 -1.56 -22.43
N ASN A 15 -25.55 -1.71 -23.75
CA ASN A 15 -24.44 -1.97 -24.68
C ASN A 15 -23.50 -0.77 -24.85
N LYS A 16 -24.01 0.46 -24.75
CA LYS A 16 -23.20 1.69 -24.69
C LYS A 16 -22.41 1.78 -23.37
N PHE A 17 -23.01 1.37 -22.25
CA PHE A 17 -22.34 1.25 -20.93
C PHE A 17 -21.32 0.09 -20.88
N ARG A 18 -21.61 -1.02 -21.57
CA ARG A 18 -20.72 -2.18 -21.79
C ARG A 18 -19.60 -1.87 -22.79
N GLY A 19 -19.58 -0.68 -23.40
CA GLY A 19 -18.42 -0.10 -24.09
C GLY A 19 -17.57 0.81 -23.20
N TRP A 20 -18.08 1.21 -22.03
CA TRP A 20 -17.39 2.00 -21.02
C TRP A 20 -16.71 1.12 -19.95
N LEU A 21 -17.32 -0.03 -19.64
CA LEU A 21 -16.67 -1.13 -18.95
C LEU A 21 -15.80 -1.91 -19.95
N PRO A 22 -14.49 -2.12 -19.70
CA PRO A 22 -13.63 -2.82 -20.63
C PRO A 22 -14.14 -4.26 -20.82
N ARG A 23 -14.70 -4.54 -22.01
CA ARG A 23 -14.96 -5.90 -22.49
C ARG A 23 -13.61 -6.57 -22.67
N LYS A 24 -13.14 -7.25 -21.63
CA LYS A 24 -11.79 -7.82 -21.47
C LYS A 24 -10.74 -6.72 -21.21
N PRO A 25 -10.31 -6.50 -19.95
CA PRO A 25 -9.38 -5.41 -19.60
C PRO A 25 -7.94 -5.61 -20.11
N MET A 26 -7.68 -6.58 -20.98
CA MET A 26 -6.41 -6.82 -21.67
C MET A 26 -6.66 -7.82 -22.80
N LYS A 27 -7.10 -7.33 -23.97
CA LYS A 27 -6.74 -8.02 -25.21
C LYS A 27 -5.43 -7.39 -25.65
N PHE A 28 -4.36 -8.20 -25.72
CA PHE A 28 -3.23 -7.86 -26.55
C PHE A 28 -3.77 -7.64 -27.97
N ASP A 29 -3.15 -6.76 -28.74
CA ASP A 29 -3.48 -6.57 -30.15
C ASP A 29 -3.47 -7.95 -30.82
N ASP A 30 -4.61 -8.43 -31.32
CA ASP A 30 -4.68 -9.68 -32.10
C ASP A 30 -4.10 -9.48 -33.52
N THR A 31 -3.35 -8.40 -33.73
CA THR A 31 -2.56 -8.14 -34.93
C THR A 31 -1.07 -8.40 -34.69
N LEU A 32 -0.71 -9.23 -33.71
CA LEU A 32 0.39 -10.15 -34.01
C LEU A 32 -0.13 -11.06 -35.12
N PRO A 33 0.65 -11.33 -36.19
CA PRO A 33 0.28 -12.40 -37.11
C PRO A 33 -0.02 -13.62 -36.24
N ASP A 34 -1.11 -14.33 -36.54
CA ASP A 34 -1.38 -15.64 -35.95
C ASP A 34 -0.03 -16.34 -35.88
N LEU A 35 0.50 -16.43 -34.66
CA LEU A 35 1.70 -17.19 -34.40
C LEU A 35 1.23 -18.59 -34.74
N GLU A 36 1.57 -19.06 -35.95
CA GLU A 36 1.86 -20.48 -36.13
C GLU A 36 2.53 -20.93 -34.83
N GLU A 37 2.01 -22.00 -34.24
CA GLU A 37 2.53 -22.63 -33.03
C GLU A 37 4.04 -22.90 -33.22
N ASN A 38 4.86 -21.88 -33.05
CA ASN A 38 6.29 -22.01 -33.10
C ASN A 38 6.64 -22.63 -31.76
N GLU A 39 7.17 -23.84 -31.83
CA GLU A 39 7.71 -24.66 -30.73
C GLU A 39 8.95 -24.00 -30.07
N SER A 40 8.96 -22.67 -29.96
CA SER A 40 10.05 -21.88 -29.42
C SER A 40 9.77 -21.53 -27.97
N PHE A 41 10.60 -22.06 -27.08
CA PHE A 41 10.56 -21.79 -25.64
C PHE A 41 11.59 -20.74 -25.23
N THR A 42 11.35 -20.07 -24.12
CA THR A 42 12.33 -19.18 -23.52
C THR A 42 13.36 -20.01 -22.74
N ALA A 43 14.62 -19.59 -22.81
CA ALA A 43 15.72 -20.26 -22.14
C ALA A 43 16.81 -19.25 -21.79
N PRO A 44 17.61 -19.47 -20.73
CA PRO A 44 18.72 -18.60 -20.39
C PRO A 44 19.73 -18.58 -21.53
N PHE A 45 20.05 -17.37 -22.00
CA PHE A 45 20.96 -17.19 -23.12
C PHE A 45 22.32 -17.81 -22.83
N SER A 46 22.76 -18.73 -23.68
CA SER A 46 24.07 -19.35 -23.57
C SER A 46 24.80 -19.27 -24.89
N ARG A 47 26.02 -18.75 -24.84
CA ARG A 47 26.88 -18.60 -26.03
C ARG A 47 27.19 -19.96 -26.68
N SER A 48 27.34 -21.02 -25.88
CA SER A 48 27.59 -22.38 -26.40
C SER A 48 26.38 -22.95 -27.14
N ARG A 49 25.16 -22.51 -26.79
CA ARG A 49 23.89 -22.94 -27.38
C ARG A 49 23.26 -21.90 -28.29
N ILE A 50 24.07 -21.04 -28.92
CA ILE A 50 23.56 -19.89 -29.70
C ILE A 50 22.62 -20.30 -30.85
N HIS A 51 22.80 -21.51 -31.40
CA HIS A 51 21.99 -22.05 -32.49
C HIS A 51 20.57 -22.45 -32.07
N HIS A 52 20.31 -22.61 -30.77
CA HIS A 52 18.96 -22.84 -30.24
C HIS A 52 18.14 -21.54 -30.09
N PHE A 53 18.76 -20.36 -30.28
CA PHE A 53 18.08 -19.07 -30.14
C PHE A 53 17.70 -18.50 -31.50
N ILE A 54 16.49 -17.93 -31.57
CA ILE A 54 15.99 -17.25 -32.77
C ILE A 54 16.67 -15.89 -32.89
N ILE A 55 17.71 -15.80 -33.72
CA ILE A 55 18.48 -14.58 -33.95
C ILE A 55 18.36 -14.17 -35.41
N HIS A 56 17.44 -13.24 -35.71
CA HIS A 56 17.32 -12.66 -37.05
C HIS A 56 18.45 -11.68 -37.37
N ASN A 57 18.85 -10.86 -36.39
CA ASN A 57 19.95 -9.92 -36.51
C ASN A 57 20.71 -9.83 -35.17
N LYS A 58 22.04 -10.02 -35.23
CA LYS A 58 22.93 -10.04 -34.07
C LYS A 58 22.99 -8.68 -33.36
N ASP A 59 22.85 -7.59 -34.08
CA ASP A 59 23.01 -6.23 -33.53
C ASP A 59 21.78 -5.76 -32.74
N THR A 60 20.60 -6.27 -33.11
CA THR A 60 19.31 -5.92 -32.49
C THR A 60 18.78 -7.01 -31.56
N PHE A 61 19.48 -8.14 -31.45
CA PHE A 61 19.05 -9.26 -30.60
C PHE A 61 18.90 -8.85 -29.14
N PHE A 62 19.91 -8.17 -28.57
CA PHE A 62 19.81 -7.60 -27.24
C PHE A 62 19.19 -6.21 -27.29
N ASN A 63 18.03 -6.06 -26.62
CA ASN A 63 17.42 -4.75 -26.39
C ASN A 63 18.39 -3.82 -25.64
N ASN A 64 18.30 -2.51 -25.89
CA ASN A 64 19.15 -1.52 -25.24
C ASN A 64 19.07 -1.58 -23.71
N ALA A 65 17.87 -1.87 -23.15
CA ALA A 65 17.70 -2.08 -21.73
C ALA A 65 18.56 -3.26 -21.20
N THR A 66 18.53 -4.39 -21.90
CA THR A 66 19.35 -5.58 -21.60
C THR A 66 20.84 -5.28 -21.74
N ARG A 67 21.24 -4.52 -22.77
CA ARG A 67 22.63 -4.09 -22.99
C ARG A 67 23.14 -3.22 -21.85
N SER A 68 22.36 -2.20 -21.45
CA SER A 68 22.71 -1.33 -20.32
C SER A 68 22.85 -2.11 -19.02
N ARG A 69 21.99 -3.10 -18.80
CA ARG A 69 22.07 -3.99 -17.64
C ARG A 69 23.34 -4.84 -17.64
N ILE A 70 23.68 -5.48 -18.77
CA ILE A 70 24.90 -6.28 -18.91
C ILE A 70 26.14 -5.41 -18.66
N VAL A 71 26.20 -4.22 -19.25
CA VAL A 71 27.33 -3.29 -19.05
C VAL A 71 27.42 -2.85 -17.59
N HIS A 72 26.29 -2.52 -16.95
CA HIS A 72 26.29 -2.14 -15.54
C HIS A 72 26.77 -3.28 -14.64
N HIS A 73 26.31 -4.50 -14.91
CA HIS A 73 26.77 -5.70 -14.19
C HIS A 73 28.28 -5.90 -14.32
N ILE A 74 28.86 -5.72 -15.51
CA ILE A 74 30.31 -5.76 -15.72
C ILE A 74 31.00 -4.69 -14.86
N LEU A 75 30.53 -3.43 -14.93
CA LEU A 75 31.11 -2.30 -14.19
C LEU A 75 31.04 -2.46 -12.67
N GLN A 76 30.05 -3.16 -12.14
CA GLN A 76 29.96 -3.47 -10.70
C GLN A 76 31.02 -4.49 -10.24
N ARG A 77 31.54 -5.33 -11.15
CA ARG A 77 32.45 -6.45 -10.81
C ARG A 77 33.89 -6.24 -11.26
N VAL A 78 34.15 -5.31 -12.17
CA VAL A 78 35.52 -5.01 -12.60
C VAL A 78 36.37 -4.60 -11.38
N LYS A 79 37.53 -5.25 -11.26
CA LYS A 79 38.58 -4.90 -10.31
C LYS A 79 39.45 -3.82 -10.95
N TYR A 80 39.71 -2.74 -10.23
CA TYR A 80 40.61 -1.68 -10.70
C TYR A 80 42.03 -1.79 -10.13
N GLU A 81 42.26 -2.70 -9.18
CA GLU A 81 43.59 -2.99 -8.60
C GLU A 81 43.63 -4.44 -8.06
N GLU A 82 44.82 -5.02 -7.98
CA GLU A 82 45.03 -6.35 -7.37
C GLU A 82 44.82 -6.28 -5.85
N GLY A 83 43.58 -6.47 -5.41
CA GLY A 83 43.23 -6.56 -4.00
C GLY A 83 41.77 -6.91 -3.79
N LYS A 84 41.48 -7.77 -2.80
CA LYS A 84 40.12 -8.31 -2.56
C LYS A 84 39.05 -7.23 -2.26
N ASN A 85 39.46 -6.02 -1.88
CA ASN A 85 38.56 -4.95 -1.42
C ASN A 85 38.35 -3.81 -2.44
N LYS A 86 39.04 -3.80 -3.59
CA LYS A 86 39.05 -2.68 -4.55
C LYS A 86 38.31 -3.06 -5.83
N MET A 87 37.00 -3.28 -5.70
CA MET A 87 36.13 -3.74 -6.79
C MET A 87 34.92 -2.82 -6.95
N GLY A 88 34.51 -2.62 -8.21
CA GLY A 88 33.18 -2.14 -8.55
C GLY A 88 32.98 -0.63 -8.58
N LEU A 89 32.10 -0.23 -9.49
CA LEU A 89 31.67 1.15 -9.74
C LEU A 89 31.15 1.87 -8.49
N ASN A 90 30.41 1.18 -7.61
CA ASN A 90 29.76 1.79 -6.44
C ASN A 90 30.76 2.40 -5.45
N ARG A 91 31.98 1.83 -5.35
CA ARG A 91 33.03 2.37 -4.48
C ARG A 91 33.69 3.62 -5.07
N LEU A 92 33.83 3.68 -6.39
CA LEU A 92 34.36 4.86 -7.09
C LEU A 92 33.38 6.03 -7.01
N LEU A 93 32.07 5.75 -7.06
CA LEU A 93 31.01 6.72 -6.80
C LEU A 93 31.03 7.19 -5.33
N SER A 94 31.16 6.28 -4.35
CA SER A 94 31.20 6.67 -2.93
C SER A 94 32.44 7.48 -2.55
N ASN A 95 33.55 7.24 -3.24
CA ASN A 95 34.80 7.99 -3.07
C ASN A 95 34.83 9.31 -3.85
N ASN A 96 33.74 9.67 -4.55
CA ASN A 96 33.65 10.84 -5.44
C ASN A 96 34.72 10.87 -6.54
N SER A 97 35.27 9.72 -6.93
CA SER A 97 36.17 9.62 -8.08
C SER A 97 35.39 9.66 -9.40
N TYR A 98 34.19 9.08 -9.39
CA TYR A 98 33.16 9.33 -10.40
C TYR A 98 32.03 10.13 -9.77
N GLU A 99 31.51 11.11 -10.52
CA GLU A 99 30.40 11.93 -10.06
C GLU A 99 29.04 11.25 -10.29
N ALA A 100 28.86 10.62 -11.46
CA ALA A 100 27.62 9.96 -11.81
C ALA A 100 27.84 8.83 -12.83
N ALA A 101 27.00 7.80 -12.76
CA ALA A 101 26.94 6.73 -13.75
C ALA A 101 25.47 6.39 -14.03
N PHE A 102 25.03 6.51 -15.28
CA PHE A 102 23.64 6.30 -15.67
C PHE A 102 23.54 5.92 -17.16
N PRO A 103 22.52 5.14 -17.55
CA PRO A 103 22.22 4.87 -18.96
C PRO A 103 21.59 6.11 -19.63
N LEU A 104 21.78 6.24 -20.94
CA LEU A 104 21.23 7.37 -21.72
C LEU A 104 19.78 7.13 -22.12
N HIS A 105 19.01 8.22 -22.24
CA HIS A 105 17.70 8.22 -22.86
C HIS A 105 17.80 8.11 -24.39
N GLU A 106 16.83 7.42 -24.98
CA GLU A 106 16.70 7.31 -26.44
C GLU A 106 15.77 8.39 -27.01
N VAL A 107 16.02 8.84 -28.23
CA VAL A 107 15.30 9.95 -28.89
C VAL A 107 13.80 9.64 -29.16
N ILE A 108 13.41 8.36 -29.09
CA ILE A 108 12.02 7.83 -29.23
C ILE A 108 11.04 8.44 -28.20
N PHE A 109 11.58 9.07 -27.16
CA PHE A 109 10.90 9.81 -26.12
C PHE A 109 9.79 10.80 -26.58
N GLN A 110 9.94 11.43 -27.74
CA GLN A 110 8.94 12.38 -28.24
C GLN A 110 7.60 11.73 -28.63
N ILE A 111 7.59 10.41 -28.91
CA ILE A 111 6.37 9.66 -29.28
C ILE A 111 5.51 9.39 -28.04
N PHE A 112 6.13 9.00 -26.91
CA PHE A 112 5.41 8.80 -25.63
C PHE A 112 4.69 10.06 -25.14
N ARG A 113 5.17 11.26 -25.51
CA ARG A 113 4.52 12.54 -25.18
C ARG A 113 3.15 12.72 -25.85
N LYS A 114 2.87 12.03 -26.96
CA LYS A 114 1.64 12.21 -27.76
C LYS A 114 0.58 11.12 -27.54
N THR A 115 0.94 9.92 -27.08
CA THR A 115 0.00 8.79 -26.99
C THR A 115 -0.64 8.72 -25.59
N LEU A 116 -1.90 9.13 -25.51
CA LEU A 116 -2.63 9.40 -24.26
C LEU A 116 -3.54 8.23 -23.84
N VAL A 117 -3.05 6.99 -23.79
CA VAL A 117 -3.86 5.81 -23.39
C VAL A 117 -3.21 5.01 -22.25
N PRO A 118 -3.86 4.86 -21.07
CA PRO A 118 -3.30 4.18 -19.90
C PRO A 118 -3.07 2.67 -20.07
N LEU A 119 -3.88 1.98 -20.89
CA LEU A 119 -3.87 0.51 -20.98
C LEU A 119 -2.75 -0.05 -21.89
N MET A 120 -2.26 0.77 -22.82
CA MET A 120 -1.22 0.40 -23.81
C MET A 120 0.21 0.63 -23.28
N LEU A 121 0.33 1.03 -22.02
CA LEU A 121 1.52 1.64 -21.46
C LEU A 121 2.51 0.60 -20.88
N CYS A 122 2.01 -0.49 -20.31
CA CYS A 122 2.83 -1.40 -19.50
C CYS A 122 3.91 -2.15 -20.31
N CYS A 123 3.57 -2.71 -21.48
CA CYS A 123 4.55 -3.43 -22.32
C CYS A 123 5.65 -2.50 -22.85
N CYS A 124 5.29 -1.26 -23.20
CA CYS A 124 6.21 -0.25 -23.66
C CYS A 124 7.14 0.25 -22.52
N PHE A 125 6.61 0.45 -21.32
CA PHE A 125 7.41 0.79 -20.14
C PHE A 125 8.36 -0.35 -19.76
N ARG A 126 7.90 -1.61 -19.79
CA ARG A 126 8.75 -2.78 -19.56
C ARG A 126 9.95 -2.82 -20.49
N ARG A 127 9.72 -2.68 -21.80
CA ARG A 127 10.80 -2.76 -22.80
C ARG A 127 11.83 -1.63 -22.66
N TYR A 128 11.42 -0.47 -22.15
CA TYR A 128 12.29 0.70 -22.03
C TYR A 128 13.00 0.82 -20.66
N PHE A 129 12.23 0.68 -19.58
CA PHE A 129 12.69 0.88 -18.19
C PHE A 129 12.98 -0.44 -17.44
N GLY A 130 12.58 -1.59 -17.97
CA GLY A 130 12.72 -2.90 -17.33
C GLY A 130 11.46 -3.37 -16.60
N GLU A 131 11.50 -4.62 -16.15
CA GLU A 131 10.38 -5.34 -15.56
C GLU A 131 9.98 -4.78 -14.19
N LYS A 132 10.93 -4.34 -13.34
CA LYS A 132 10.62 -3.79 -12.01
C LYS A 132 9.70 -2.55 -12.07
N ILE A 133 9.99 -1.61 -12.97
CA ILE A 133 9.16 -0.40 -13.21
C ILE A 133 7.88 -0.77 -13.97
N GLY A 134 7.96 -1.72 -14.92
CA GLY A 134 6.79 -2.25 -15.61
C GLY A 134 5.75 -2.86 -14.66
N LEU A 135 6.20 -3.64 -13.67
CA LEU A 135 5.37 -4.26 -12.63
C LEU A 135 4.68 -3.21 -11.75
N TYR A 136 5.38 -2.11 -11.41
CA TYR A 136 4.78 -1.00 -10.66
C TYR A 136 3.57 -0.41 -11.39
N PHE A 137 3.75 -0.01 -12.66
CA PHE A 137 2.64 0.54 -13.45
C PHE A 137 1.54 -0.50 -13.73
N ALA A 138 1.89 -1.78 -13.86
CA ALA A 138 0.90 -2.86 -13.98
C ALA A 138 0.04 -2.99 -12.71
N TRP A 139 0.67 -2.96 -11.54
CA TRP A 139 0.00 -3.01 -10.25
C TRP A 139 -0.86 -1.77 -10.01
N LEU A 140 -0.30 -0.59 -10.24
CA LEU A 140 -0.99 0.68 -10.07
C LEU A 140 -2.22 0.77 -10.99
N GLY A 141 -2.08 0.36 -12.25
CA GLY A 141 -3.19 0.27 -13.20
C GLY A 141 -4.26 -0.73 -12.76
N TRP A 142 -3.86 -1.90 -12.26
CA TRP A 142 -4.78 -2.91 -11.74
C TRP A 142 -5.54 -2.42 -10.50
N TYR A 143 -4.82 -1.83 -9.55
CA TYR A 143 -5.38 -1.23 -8.34
C TYR A 143 -6.43 -0.17 -8.68
N THR A 144 -6.10 0.74 -9.60
CA THR A 144 -7.03 1.77 -10.10
C THR A 144 -8.26 1.15 -10.78
N GLY A 145 -8.07 0.10 -11.58
CA GLY A 145 -9.16 -0.64 -12.21
C GLY A 145 -10.14 -1.24 -11.20
N MET A 146 -9.62 -1.82 -10.12
CA MET A 146 -10.43 -2.42 -9.05
C MET A 146 -11.06 -1.39 -8.10
N LEU A 147 -10.54 -0.16 -8.04
CA LEU A 147 -11.17 0.95 -7.32
C LEU A 147 -12.46 1.44 -8.00
N PHE A 148 -12.68 1.22 -9.30
CA PHE A 148 -13.93 1.59 -9.95
C PHE A 148 -15.19 0.93 -9.34
N PRO A 149 -15.30 -0.41 -9.25
CA PRO A 149 -16.45 -1.04 -8.61
C PRO A 149 -16.54 -0.67 -7.12
N ALA A 150 -15.40 -0.44 -6.45
CA ALA A 150 -15.34 0.04 -5.08
C ALA A 150 -15.99 1.41 -4.89
N ALA A 151 -15.59 2.35 -5.73
CA ALA A 151 -16.05 3.73 -5.72
C ALA A 151 -17.53 3.81 -6.08
N LEU A 152 -18.00 2.98 -7.03
CA LEU A 152 -19.41 2.90 -7.37
C LEU A 152 -20.24 2.47 -6.15
N VAL A 153 -19.89 1.37 -5.48
CA VAL A 153 -20.67 0.93 -4.32
C VAL A 153 -20.55 1.89 -3.15
N GLY A 154 -19.36 2.43 -2.87
CA GLY A 154 -19.17 3.48 -1.86
C GLY A 154 -20.06 4.70 -2.13
N LEU A 155 -20.15 5.13 -3.39
CA LEU A 155 -21.04 6.21 -3.82
C LEU A 155 -22.52 5.86 -3.66
N PHE A 156 -22.94 4.64 -4.04
CA PHE A 156 -24.33 4.20 -3.84
C PHE A 156 -24.72 4.16 -2.36
N VAL A 157 -23.86 3.63 -1.49
CA VAL A 157 -24.08 3.61 -0.03
C VAL A 157 -24.18 5.03 0.51
N PHE A 158 -23.30 5.93 0.06
CA PHE A 158 -23.31 7.34 0.46
C PHE A 158 -24.60 8.05 0.01
N LEU A 159 -25.00 7.88 -1.26
CA LEU A 159 -26.23 8.47 -1.80
C LEU A 159 -27.49 7.91 -1.11
N TYR A 160 -27.57 6.60 -0.90
CA TYR A 160 -28.64 5.97 -0.11
C TYR A 160 -28.73 6.59 1.28
N GLY A 161 -27.57 6.81 1.90
CA GLY A 161 -27.44 7.49 3.16
C GLY A 161 -27.97 8.91 3.18
N ILE A 162 -27.75 9.68 2.10
CA ILE A 162 -28.30 11.03 1.92
C ILE A 162 -29.83 10.99 1.74
N PHE A 163 -30.34 10.10 0.88
CA PHE A 163 -31.78 9.99 0.64
C PHE A 163 -32.57 9.55 1.89
N THR A 164 -31.94 8.78 2.79
CA THR A 164 -32.58 8.32 4.03
C THR A 164 -32.38 9.26 5.23
N LEU A 165 -31.74 10.43 5.05
CA LEU A 165 -31.51 11.42 6.10
C LEU A 165 -32.79 11.87 6.78
N GLU A 166 -33.81 12.20 5.98
CA GLU A 166 -35.09 12.72 6.47
C GLU A 166 -35.97 11.66 7.12
N HIS A 167 -35.67 10.37 6.93
CA HIS A 167 -36.40 9.27 7.56
C HIS A 167 -35.74 8.79 8.86
N CYS A 168 -34.58 9.34 9.24
CA CYS A 168 -33.89 8.89 10.45
C CYS A 168 -34.47 9.52 11.73
N GLN A 169 -35.11 8.70 12.55
CA GLN A 169 -35.69 9.11 13.84
C GLN A 169 -34.65 9.70 14.80
N VAL A 170 -33.49 9.06 14.97
CA VAL A 170 -32.46 9.52 15.92
C VAL A 170 -31.89 10.89 15.55
N SER A 171 -31.68 11.15 14.26
CA SER A 171 -31.17 12.44 13.81
C SER A 171 -32.22 13.55 14.01
N LYS A 172 -33.52 13.23 13.85
CA LYS A 172 -34.61 14.17 14.19
C LYS A 172 -34.64 14.50 15.68
N GLU A 173 -34.53 13.49 16.54
CA GLU A 173 -34.50 13.68 17.99
C GLU A 173 -33.34 14.58 18.43
N ILE A 174 -32.13 14.39 17.88
CA ILE A 174 -30.97 15.26 18.17
C ILE A 174 -31.24 16.71 17.74
N CYS A 175 -31.82 16.92 16.56
CA CYS A 175 -32.08 18.26 16.04
C CYS A 175 -33.24 18.97 16.75
N GLN A 176 -34.19 18.23 17.35
CA GLN A 176 -35.33 18.76 18.09
C GLN A 176 -35.04 18.94 19.60
N ALA A 177 -33.99 18.32 20.13
CA ALA A 177 -33.60 18.37 21.53
C ALA A 177 -32.96 19.71 21.95
N THR A 178 -33.78 20.75 22.07
CA THR A 178 -33.36 22.07 22.59
C THR A 178 -33.31 22.14 24.12
N ASP A 179 -33.97 21.20 24.79
CA ASP A 179 -34.07 21.07 26.25
C ASP A 179 -32.93 20.25 26.88
N ILE A 180 -32.21 19.46 26.08
CA ILE A 180 -31.10 18.62 26.54
C ILE A 180 -29.79 19.43 26.58
N ILE A 181 -29.34 19.73 27.80
CA ILE A 181 -28.06 20.42 28.06
C ILE A 181 -26.96 19.38 28.33
N MET A 182 -25.88 19.44 27.56
CA MET A 182 -24.72 18.56 27.70
C MET A 182 -23.70 19.13 28.70
N CYS A 183 -23.03 18.25 29.45
CA CYS A 183 -21.95 18.64 30.35
C CYS A 183 -20.73 19.17 29.54
N PRO A 184 -19.96 20.13 30.09
CA PRO A 184 -18.80 20.69 29.41
C PRO A 184 -17.68 19.66 29.26
N ILE A 185 -17.02 19.68 28.10
CA ILE A 185 -15.99 18.70 27.71
C ILE A 185 -14.63 19.03 28.35
N CYS A 186 -14.32 20.30 28.61
CA CYS A 186 -13.08 20.72 29.27
C CYS A 186 -13.32 21.24 30.69
N ASP A 187 -12.23 21.42 31.46
CA ASP A 187 -12.28 21.76 32.89
C ASP A 187 -12.95 23.13 33.15
N GLN A 188 -12.24 24.26 32.95
CA GLN A 188 -12.72 25.58 33.40
C GLN A 188 -13.25 26.49 32.29
N TYR A 189 -12.75 26.34 31.06
CA TYR A 189 -12.94 27.29 29.96
C TYR A 189 -13.89 26.78 28.87
N CYS A 190 -14.84 25.90 29.20
CA CYS A 190 -15.85 25.41 28.27
C CYS A 190 -17.26 25.77 28.74
N PRO A 191 -18.09 26.36 27.86
CA PRO A 191 -19.50 26.56 28.17
C PRO A 191 -20.28 25.24 28.10
N TYR A 192 -21.47 25.24 28.69
CA TYR A 192 -22.48 24.22 28.45
C TYR A 192 -22.93 24.25 26.99
N LEU A 193 -23.19 23.08 26.41
CA LEU A 193 -23.56 22.92 25.01
C LEU A 193 -24.98 22.38 24.90
N ARG A 194 -25.74 22.84 23.91
CA ARG A 194 -27.04 22.22 23.56
C ARG A 194 -26.81 21.04 22.64
N LEU A 195 -27.59 19.98 22.81
CA LEU A 195 -27.48 18.82 21.92
C LEU A 195 -27.87 19.17 20.47
N SER A 196 -28.81 20.09 20.27
CA SER A 196 -29.23 20.61 18.96
C SER A 196 -28.09 21.23 18.14
N ASP A 197 -27.07 21.80 18.79
CA ASP A 197 -25.93 22.42 18.11
C ASP A 197 -25.11 21.39 17.33
N SER A 198 -25.19 20.11 17.74
CA SER A 198 -24.54 18.97 17.08
C SER A 198 -25.36 18.38 15.92
N CYS A 199 -26.50 18.98 15.55
CA CYS A 199 -27.42 18.46 14.53
C CYS A 199 -26.76 18.27 13.16
N ILE A 200 -25.90 19.20 12.72
CA ILE A 200 -25.20 19.10 11.42
C ILE A 200 -24.35 17.84 11.38
N TYR A 201 -23.56 17.60 12.44
CA TYR A 201 -22.70 16.43 12.54
C TYR A 201 -23.52 15.13 12.59
N ALA A 202 -24.62 15.10 13.34
CA ALA A 202 -25.52 13.94 13.39
C ALA A 202 -26.13 13.60 12.01
N LYS A 203 -26.44 14.63 11.19
CA LYS A 203 -26.87 14.44 9.80
C LYS A 203 -25.73 13.88 8.93
N VAL A 204 -24.51 14.41 9.03
CA VAL A 204 -23.34 13.93 8.25
C VAL A 204 -22.96 12.48 8.58
N LEU A 205 -23.18 12.03 9.81
CA LEU A 205 -22.94 10.64 10.24
C LEU A 205 -24.01 9.65 9.78
N SER A 206 -25.18 10.13 9.39
CA SER A 206 -26.32 9.28 9.05
C SER A 206 -26.14 8.39 7.81
N PRO A 207 -25.42 8.83 6.76
CA PRO A 207 -25.09 7.98 5.61
C PRO A 207 -24.22 6.76 5.92
N GLN A 208 -23.53 6.75 7.07
CA GLN A 208 -22.61 5.68 7.45
C GLN A 208 -23.31 4.47 8.11
N ARG A 209 -24.65 4.40 8.02
CA ARG A 209 -25.49 3.31 8.56
C ARG A 209 -25.75 2.16 7.59
N GLY A 210 -25.34 2.28 6.32
CA GLY A 210 -25.49 1.22 5.31
C GLY A 210 -24.71 -0.05 5.65
N ASN A 211 -24.98 -1.15 4.92
CA ASN A 211 -24.31 -2.43 5.14
C ASN A 211 -22.79 -2.32 4.83
N LYS A 212 -21.97 -2.50 5.87
CA LYS A 212 -20.50 -2.36 5.82
C LYS A 212 -19.79 -3.64 5.37
N LEU A 213 -20.52 -4.76 5.28
CA LEU A 213 -19.96 -6.07 4.91
C LEU A 213 -19.43 -6.09 3.48
N TYR A 214 -20.16 -5.47 2.53
CA TYR A 214 -19.75 -5.42 1.13
C TYR A 214 -18.41 -4.70 0.97
N GLN A 215 -18.25 -3.58 1.68
CA GLN A 215 -17.06 -2.76 1.64
C GLN A 215 -15.82 -3.52 2.18
N GLN A 216 -16.03 -4.39 3.18
CA GLN A 216 -14.98 -5.25 3.73
C GLN A 216 -14.58 -6.38 2.77
N LEU A 217 -15.56 -7.02 2.12
CA LEU A 217 -15.30 -8.15 1.22
C LEU A 217 -14.52 -7.73 -0.04
N LEU A 218 -14.70 -6.49 -0.48
CA LEU A 218 -14.02 -5.96 -1.65
C LEU A 218 -12.48 -6.00 -1.56
N SER A 219 -11.90 -5.70 -0.38
CA SER A 219 -10.44 -5.72 -0.20
C SER A 219 -9.88 -7.15 -0.32
N THR A 220 -10.61 -8.15 0.16
CA THR A 220 -10.23 -9.56 0.03
C THR A 220 -10.29 -10.03 -1.42
N VAL A 221 -11.34 -9.65 -2.13
CA VAL A 221 -11.50 -9.93 -3.56
C VAL A 221 -10.36 -9.30 -4.37
N PHE A 222 -9.97 -8.06 -4.04
CA PHE A 222 -8.85 -7.39 -4.70
C PHE A 222 -7.53 -8.18 -4.61
N LEU A 223 -7.16 -8.63 -3.40
CA LEU A 223 -5.91 -9.36 -3.20
C LEU A 223 -5.89 -10.69 -3.97
N GLU A 224 -6.99 -11.46 -3.94
CA GLU A 224 -7.08 -12.73 -4.67
C GLU A 224 -7.01 -12.55 -6.19
N PHE A 225 -7.67 -11.52 -6.73
CA PHE A 225 -7.56 -11.23 -8.16
C PHE A 225 -6.18 -10.70 -8.56
N TRP A 226 -5.51 -9.92 -7.70
CA TRP A 226 -4.15 -9.47 -7.96
C TRP A 226 -3.16 -10.64 -7.98
N LYS A 227 -3.28 -11.61 -7.06
CA LYS A 227 -2.47 -12.86 -7.07
C LYS A 227 -2.54 -13.57 -8.41
N ARG A 228 -3.74 -13.68 -8.99
CA ARG A 228 -3.95 -14.29 -10.32
C ARG A 228 -3.35 -13.46 -11.44
N ARG A 229 -3.52 -12.14 -11.40
CA ARG A 229 -3.01 -11.24 -12.43
C ARG A 229 -1.48 -11.22 -12.46
N ARG A 230 -0.82 -11.16 -11.29
CA ARG A 230 0.64 -11.19 -11.22
C ARG A 230 1.22 -12.51 -11.77
N ALA A 231 0.54 -13.64 -11.57
CA ALA A 231 0.99 -14.93 -12.09
C ALA A 231 0.97 -14.95 -13.63
N VAL A 232 -0.08 -14.38 -14.24
CA VAL A 232 -0.15 -14.21 -15.70
C VAL A 232 0.95 -13.29 -16.21
N LEU A 233 1.20 -12.16 -15.53
CA LEU A 233 2.27 -11.24 -15.92
C LEU A 233 3.66 -11.87 -15.77
N ALA A 234 3.90 -12.62 -14.69
CA ALA A 234 5.17 -13.31 -14.48
C ALA A 234 5.45 -14.35 -15.58
N TYR A 235 4.42 -15.05 -16.06
CA TYR A 235 4.54 -15.95 -17.20
C TYR A 235 4.75 -15.20 -18.51
N ASP A 236 3.86 -14.26 -18.85
CA ASP A 236 3.90 -13.53 -20.12
C ASP A 236 5.20 -12.70 -20.29
N TRP A 237 5.87 -12.36 -19.17
CA TRP A 237 7.14 -11.63 -19.17
C TRP A 237 8.37 -12.51 -18.94
N ASP A 238 8.21 -13.83 -18.92
CA ASP A 238 9.31 -14.79 -18.80
C ASP A 238 10.13 -14.59 -17.50
N LEU A 239 9.40 -14.45 -16.39
CA LEU A 239 9.95 -14.18 -15.06
C LEU A 239 9.92 -15.40 -14.13
N ILE A 240 9.41 -16.54 -14.59
CA ILE A 240 9.17 -17.73 -13.74
C ILE A 240 10.44 -18.54 -13.51
N ASP A 241 11.29 -18.66 -14.54
CA ASP A 241 12.51 -19.48 -14.54
C ASP A 241 13.77 -18.73 -14.04
N TRP A 242 13.61 -17.49 -13.56
CA TRP A 242 14.67 -16.83 -12.82
C TRP A 242 14.71 -17.44 -11.41
N GLU A 243 15.66 -18.35 -11.19
CA GLU A 243 15.93 -18.94 -9.88
C GLU A 243 16.31 -17.84 -8.88
N GLU A 244 15.55 -17.72 -7.77
CA GLU A 244 15.92 -16.92 -6.59
C GLU A 244 17.29 -17.31 -6.01
N GLU A 245 17.85 -18.46 -6.42
CA GLU A 245 19.15 -18.96 -5.98
C GLU A 245 20.35 -18.41 -6.77
N GLU A 246 20.14 -17.67 -7.87
CA GLU A 246 21.20 -16.91 -8.57
C GLU A 246 21.30 -15.43 -8.13
N ASP A 247 20.56 -14.99 -7.11
CA ASP A 247 20.71 -13.65 -6.56
C ASP A 247 22.14 -13.46 -6.03
N GLU A 248 22.88 -12.61 -6.72
CA GLU A 248 24.31 -12.47 -6.50
C GLU A 248 24.63 -11.86 -5.13
N ILE A 249 25.71 -12.34 -4.52
CA ILE A 249 26.13 -11.88 -3.20
C ILE A 249 26.60 -10.43 -3.30
N ARG A 250 26.17 -9.59 -2.36
CA ARG A 250 26.56 -8.17 -2.33
C ARG A 250 28.07 -8.03 -2.10
N PRO A 251 28.78 -7.16 -2.83
CA PRO A 251 30.23 -6.96 -2.64
C PRO A 251 30.63 -6.59 -1.20
N GLN A 252 29.75 -5.89 -0.47
CA GLN A 252 29.97 -5.52 0.93
C GLN A 252 29.93 -6.73 1.88
N PHE A 253 29.06 -7.70 1.58
CA PHE A 253 28.93 -8.94 2.33
C PHE A 253 30.14 -9.84 2.07
N GLU A 254 30.52 -10.01 0.80
CA GLU A 254 31.73 -10.74 0.39
C GLU A 254 32.98 -10.19 1.06
N ALA A 255 33.17 -8.87 1.06
CA ALA A 255 34.35 -8.24 1.65
C ALA A 255 34.49 -8.57 3.15
N LYS A 256 33.39 -8.56 3.92
CA LYS A 256 33.44 -8.78 5.37
C LYS A 256 33.50 -10.26 5.75
N TYR A 257 32.78 -11.13 5.06
CA TYR A 257 32.76 -12.57 5.33
C TYR A 257 33.76 -13.35 4.48
N SER A 258 34.69 -12.66 3.79
CA SER A 258 35.74 -13.25 2.95
C SER A 258 36.65 -14.27 3.65
N LYS A 259 36.70 -14.29 4.98
CA LYS A 259 37.48 -15.27 5.77
C LYS A 259 36.65 -16.45 6.27
N LYS A 260 35.33 -16.44 6.06
CA LYS A 260 34.38 -17.45 6.55
C LYS A 260 33.61 -18.00 5.36
N GLU A 261 34.17 -19.01 4.72
CA GLU A 261 33.55 -19.67 3.56
C GLU A 261 32.96 -21.02 3.96
N ARG A 262 31.83 -21.38 3.35
CA ARG A 262 31.21 -22.71 3.45
C ARG A 262 30.94 -23.19 2.02
N MET A 263 31.15 -24.48 1.78
CA MET A 263 30.75 -25.10 0.51
C MET A 263 29.23 -25.05 0.39
N ASN A 264 28.72 -24.41 -0.66
CA ASN A 264 27.29 -24.43 -0.94
C ASN A 264 26.87 -25.85 -1.37
N PRO A 265 25.89 -26.48 -0.69
CA PRO A 265 25.46 -27.84 -1.00
C PRO A 265 24.81 -27.99 -2.37
N ILE A 266 24.36 -26.89 -2.99
CA ILE A 266 23.67 -26.87 -4.29
C ILE A 266 24.68 -26.52 -5.40
N SER A 267 25.38 -25.39 -5.27
CA SER A 267 26.30 -24.91 -6.33
C SER A 267 27.66 -25.61 -6.32
N GLY A 268 28.03 -26.26 -5.21
CA GLY A 268 29.35 -26.88 -5.03
C GLY A 268 30.52 -25.90 -4.99
N LYS A 269 30.24 -24.59 -4.90
CA LYS A 269 31.26 -23.52 -4.84
C LYS A 269 31.48 -23.06 -3.39
N PRO A 270 32.71 -22.66 -3.02
CA PRO A 270 32.95 -22.01 -1.73
C PRO A 270 32.33 -20.60 -1.74
N GLU A 271 31.43 -20.34 -0.79
CA GLU A 271 30.71 -19.06 -0.68
C GLU A 271 30.83 -18.50 0.75
N PRO A 272 30.90 -17.16 0.91
CA PRO A 272 30.96 -16.52 2.22
C PRO A 272 29.68 -16.83 3.03
N TYR A 273 29.86 -17.21 4.30
CA TYR A 273 28.79 -17.66 5.18
C TYR A 273 28.73 -16.85 6.49
N GLN A 274 27.52 -16.43 6.84
CA GLN A 274 27.22 -15.80 8.13
C GLN A 274 26.56 -16.82 9.07
N ALA A 275 27.08 -16.93 10.30
CA ALA A 275 26.51 -17.80 11.32
C ALA A 275 25.12 -17.32 11.78
N PHE A 276 24.21 -18.26 12.00
CA PHE A 276 22.82 -17.97 12.39
C PHE A 276 22.72 -17.15 13.70
N THR A 277 23.57 -17.43 14.69
CA THR A 277 23.59 -16.70 15.97
C THR A 277 23.99 -15.22 15.81
N ASP A 278 24.95 -14.93 14.93
CA ASP A 278 25.35 -13.55 14.57
C ASP A 278 24.24 -12.85 13.76
N LYS A 279 23.56 -13.56 12.85
CA LYS A 279 22.42 -13.01 12.10
C LYS A 279 21.25 -12.68 13.04
N TYR A 280 20.88 -13.59 13.93
CA TYR A 280 19.76 -13.45 14.85
C TYR A 280 19.97 -12.34 15.90
N SER A 281 21.16 -12.27 16.51
CA SER A 281 21.48 -11.21 17.47
C SER A 281 21.42 -9.81 16.84
N ARG A 282 21.94 -9.64 15.62
CA ARG A 282 21.85 -8.37 14.87
C ARG A 282 20.42 -8.00 14.51
N LEU A 283 19.60 -8.98 14.15
CA LEU A 283 18.17 -8.79 13.88
C LEU A 283 17.44 -8.26 15.12
N ILE A 284 17.70 -8.84 16.30
CA ILE A 284 17.10 -8.36 17.56
C ILE A 284 17.50 -6.91 17.84
N VAL A 285 18.78 -6.56 17.69
CA VAL A 285 19.27 -5.19 17.91
C VAL A 285 18.62 -4.20 16.93
N SER A 286 18.45 -4.60 15.66
CA SER A 286 17.73 -3.75 14.71
C SER A 286 16.25 -3.61 15.06
N ALA A 287 15.59 -4.69 15.47
CA ALA A 287 14.18 -4.69 15.82
C ALA A 287 13.90 -3.82 17.06
N SER A 288 14.74 -3.93 18.09
CA SER A 288 14.64 -3.10 19.30
C SER A 288 14.90 -1.62 19.01
N GLY A 289 15.87 -1.31 18.14
CA GLY A 289 16.14 0.05 17.68
C GLY A 289 14.94 0.68 16.96
N ILE A 290 14.22 -0.09 16.13
CA ILE A 290 13.01 0.39 15.45
C ILE A 290 11.90 0.65 16.46
N PHE A 291 11.66 -0.28 17.39
CA PHE A 291 10.63 -0.11 18.42
C PHE A 291 10.88 1.14 19.27
N PHE A 292 12.14 1.38 19.65
CA PHE A 292 12.55 2.60 20.35
C PHE A 292 12.25 3.86 19.53
N MET A 293 12.64 3.88 18.25
CA MET A 293 12.41 5.03 17.37
C MET A 293 10.92 5.31 17.12
N VAL A 294 10.10 4.27 16.94
CA VAL A 294 8.63 4.40 16.82
C VAL A 294 8.04 5.00 18.09
N SER A 295 8.46 4.51 19.27
CA SER A 295 7.99 5.00 20.57
C SER A 295 8.41 6.44 20.81
N LEU A 296 9.66 6.79 20.50
CA LEU A 296 10.18 8.16 20.59
C LEU A 296 9.41 9.10 19.68
N HIS A 297 9.16 8.68 18.43
CA HIS A 297 8.41 9.50 17.48
C HIS A 297 6.97 9.75 17.94
N ALA A 298 6.29 8.70 18.44
CA ALA A 298 4.95 8.83 19.00
C ALA A 298 4.93 9.81 20.19
N PHE A 299 5.92 9.74 21.08
CA PHE A 299 6.04 10.66 22.22
C PHE A 299 6.28 12.12 21.78
N VAL A 300 7.19 12.35 20.82
CA VAL A 300 7.53 13.70 20.35
C VAL A 300 6.37 14.37 19.60
N LYS A 301 5.53 13.58 18.91
CA LYS A 301 4.31 14.10 18.28
C LYS A 301 3.34 14.71 19.29
N VAL A 302 3.22 14.13 20.48
CA VAL A 302 2.39 14.68 21.56
C VAL A 302 2.89 16.06 22.01
N LEU A 303 4.20 16.30 21.91
CA LEU A 303 4.82 17.60 22.24
C LEU A 303 4.69 18.65 21.11
N CYS A 304 3.97 18.34 20.02
CA CYS A 304 3.68 19.24 18.88
C CYS A 304 4.92 19.89 18.25
N CYS A 305 6.09 19.25 18.32
CA CYS A 305 7.32 19.79 17.77
C CYS A 305 7.57 19.23 16.35
N SER A 306 7.01 19.90 15.35
CA SER A 306 7.09 19.47 13.94
C SER A 306 8.52 19.43 13.39
N SER A 307 9.38 20.36 13.82
CA SER A 307 10.79 20.40 13.43
C SER A 307 11.59 19.21 13.99
N VAL A 308 11.33 18.82 15.25
CA VAL A 308 11.98 17.66 15.87
C VAL A 308 11.50 16.36 15.22
N CYS A 309 10.25 16.27 14.78
CA CYS A 309 9.75 15.12 14.04
C CYS A 309 10.51 14.87 12.72
N MET A 310 10.82 15.94 11.98
CA MET A 310 11.62 15.86 10.73
C MET A 310 13.06 15.41 11.01
N SER A 311 13.65 15.88 12.11
CA SER A 311 14.98 15.44 12.57
C SER A 311 14.99 13.97 12.96
N ILE A 312 13.97 13.48 13.66
CA ILE A 312 13.82 12.06 14.03
C ILE A 312 13.68 11.18 12.78
N GLN A 313 12.90 11.61 11.78
CA GLN A 313 12.79 10.91 10.50
C GLN A 313 14.17 10.76 9.81
N SER A 314 14.95 11.83 9.81
CA SER A 314 16.28 11.87 9.22
C SER A 314 17.27 10.96 9.98
N LEU A 315 17.19 10.96 11.32
CA LEU A 315 17.96 10.06 12.18
C LEU A 315 17.55 8.59 12.02
N PHE A 316 16.26 8.31 11.80
CA PHE A 316 15.77 6.96 11.53
C PHE A 316 16.27 6.42 10.19
N LEU A 317 16.27 7.24 9.14
CA LEU A 317 16.90 6.89 7.86
C LEU A 317 18.40 6.62 8.03
N LEU A 318 19.08 7.43 8.86
CA LEU A 318 20.49 7.23 9.17
C LEU A 318 20.72 5.92 9.95
N SER A 319 19.87 5.60 10.92
CA SER A 319 19.98 4.38 11.73
C SER A 319 19.67 3.13 10.93
N LEU A 320 18.71 3.19 10.00
CA LEU A 320 18.43 2.13 9.03
C LEU A 320 19.60 1.91 8.06
N ARG A 321 20.26 2.98 7.62
CA ARG A 321 21.45 2.88 6.78
C ARG A 321 22.65 2.33 7.55
N ALA A 322 22.73 2.65 8.84
CA ALA A 322 23.74 2.18 9.77
C ALA A 322 23.41 0.81 10.39
N THR A 323 22.34 0.12 9.96
CA THR A 323 21.97 -1.17 10.55
C THR A 323 23.14 -2.15 10.48
N THR A 324 23.36 -2.82 11.60
CA THR A 324 24.36 -3.87 11.76
C THR A 324 24.02 -5.14 10.99
N GLU A 325 22.78 -5.25 10.47
CA GLU A 325 22.33 -6.33 9.60
C GLU A 325 23.07 -6.29 8.27
N GLN A 326 23.65 -7.43 7.90
CA GLN A 326 24.41 -7.58 6.67
C GLN A 326 23.73 -8.62 5.81
N PRO A 327 22.68 -8.22 5.07
CA PRO A 327 21.99 -9.12 4.17
C PRO A 327 22.91 -9.58 3.06
N ARG A 328 22.70 -10.82 2.62
CA ARG A 328 23.57 -11.50 1.66
C ARG A 328 23.37 -10.94 0.25
N THR A 329 22.11 -10.73 -0.14
CA THR A 329 21.71 -10.29 -1.48
C THR A 329 21.08 -8.90 -1.45
N GLU A 330 21.01 -8.23 -2.61
CA GLU A 330 20.37 -6.92 -2.73
C GLU A 330 18.86 -7.00 -2.48
N SER A 331 18.22 -8.07 -2.95
CA SER A 331 16.80 -8.37 -2.68
C SER A 331 16.50 -8.52 -1.17
N GLU A 332 17.32 -9.28 -0.41
CA GLU A 332 17.15 -9.40 1.04
C GLU A 332 17.29 -8.04 1.76
N TRP A 333 18.23 -7.21 1.31
CA TRP A 333 18.43 -5.87 1.86
C TRP A 333 17.23 -4.97 1.57
N GLU A 334 16.78 -4.91 0.31
CA GLU A 334 15.62 -4.13 -0.11
C GLU A 334 14.36 -4.58 0.66
N ASN A 335 14.14 -5.89 0.83
CA ASN A 335 12.98 -6.42 1.56
C ASN A 335 13.01 -6.07 3.06
N SER A 336 14.16 -6.23 3.72
CA SER A 336 14.31 -5.85 5.15
C SER A 336 14.13 -4.33 5.33
N PHE A 337 14.79 -3.53 4.49
CA PHE A 337 14.66 -2.07 4.50
C PHE A 337 13.21 -1.63 4.29
N THR A 338 12.54 -2.20 3.29
CA THR A 338 11.16 -1.89 2.93
C THR A 338 10.20 -2.18 4.07
N LEU A 339 10.29 -3.35 4.71
CA LEU A 339 9.43 -3.71 5.83
C LEU A 339 9.61 -2.76 7.03
N LYS A 340 10.86 -2.42 7.37
CA LYS A 340 11.18 -1.55 8.52
C LYS A 340 10.70 -0.11 8.29
N MET A 341 10.96 0.42 7.10
CA MET A 341 10.47 1.74 6.72
C MET A 341 8.94 1.77 6.68
N PHE A 342 8.31 0.76 6.07
CA PHE A 342 6.85 0.65 6.04
C PHE A 342 6.26 0.65 7.45
N LEU A 343 6.75 -0.19 8.37
CA LEU A 343 6.23 -0.25 9.75
C LEU A 343 6.34 1.10 10.46
N PHE A 344 7.47 1.78 10.31
CA PHE A 344 7.66 3.10 10.90
C PHE A 344 6.69 4.13 10.31
N GLN A 345 6.59 4.22 8.98
CA GLN A 345 5.67 5.16 8.32
C GLN A 345 4.19 4.84 8.61
N PHE A 346 3.84 3.55 8.65
CA PHE A 346 2.50 3.07 8.90
C PHE A 346 2.03 3.47 10.31
N VAL A 347 2.84 3.20 11.34
CA VAL A 347 2.51 3.61 12.72
C VAL A 347 2.50 5.13 12.83
N ASN A 348 3.48 5.80 12.23
CA ASN A 348 3.57 7.24 12.26
C ASN A 348 2.31 7.91 11.70
N LEU A 349 1.83 7.41 10.56
CA LEU A 349 0.70 7.98 9.83
C LEU A 349 -0.65 7.59 10.44
N ASN A 350 -0.82 6.34 10.87
CA ASN A 350 -2.11 5.84 11.34
C ASN A 350 -2.31 5.95 12.85
N SER A 351 -1.27 6.20 13.66
CA SER A 351 -1.38 6.25 15.14
C SER A 351 -2.45 7.20 15.64
N SER A 352 -2.56 8.40 15.06
CA SER A 352 -3.60 9.38 15.44
C SER A 352 -5.00 8.89 15.08
N THR A 353 -5.15 8.28 13.90
CA THR A 353 -6.42 7.67 13.45
C THR A 353 -6.83 6.48 14.34
N PHE A 354 -5.88 5.62 14.72
CA PHE A 354 -6.09 4.53 15.67
C PHE A 354 -6.46 5.04 17.07
N TYR A 355 -5.82 6.13 17.54
CA TYR A 355 -6.15 6.78 18.79
C TYR A 355 -7.59 7.31 18.80
N ILE A 356 -7.98 8.05 17.77
CA ILE A 356 -9.35 8.59 17.61
C ILE A 356 -10.37 7.45 17.52
N ALA A 357 -10.05 6.37 16.81
CA ALA A 357 -10.97 5.26 16.64
C ALA A 357 -11.24 4.47 17.93
N PHE A 358 -10.19 4.19 18.73
CA PHE A 358 -10.28 3.17 19.80
C PHE A 358 -10.04 3.68 21.22
N PHE A 359 -9.33 4.79 21.38
CA PHE A 359 -8.91 5.27 22.70
C PHE A 359 -9.60 6.57 23.10
N LEU A 360 -9.88 7.45 22.14
CA LEU A 360 -10.52 8.75 22.38
C LEU A 360 -11.89 8.58 23.06
N GLY A 361 -12.12 9.34 24.15
CA GLY A 361 -13.38 9.33 24.90
C GLY A 361 -13.74 8.03 25.62
N ARG A 362 -12.90 6.99 25.60
CA ARG A 362 -13.22 5.67 26.20
C ARG A 362 -12.75 5.53 27.65
N PHE A 363 -11.64 6.18 27.99
CA PHE A 363 -10.98 6.09 29.31
C PHE A 363 -11.09 7.41 30.10
N THR A 364 -12.10 8.24 29.84
CA THR A 364 -12.22 9.58 30.46
C THR A 364 -12.86 9.57 31.85
N GLY A 365 -13.59 8.51 32.20
CA GLY A 365 -14.27 8.38 33.49
C GLY A 365 -15.68 8.97 33.44
N ARG A 366 -16.08 9.71 34.47
CA ARG A 366 -17.38 10.38 34.55
C ARG A 366 -17.24 11.83 35.01
N PRO A 367 -18.21 12.71 34.70
CA PRO A 367 -18.31 14.01 35.37
C PRO A 367 -18.28 13.80 36.90
N GLY A 368 -17.37 14.49 37.59
CA GLY A 368 -17.11 14.33 39.04
C GLY A 368 -15.91 13.44 39.40
N ALA A 369 -15.48 12.53 38.51
CA ALA A 369 -14.30 11.69 38.71
C ALA A 369 -13.63 11.38 37.35
N TYR A 370 -12.89 12.36 36.82
CA TYR A 370 -12.16 12.21 35.57
C TYR A 370 -10.82 11.50 35.77
N LEU A 371 -10.47 10.63 34.84
CA LEU A 371 -9.11 10.08 34.74
C LEU A 371 -8.16 11.16 34.20
N ARG A 372 -7.11 11.46 34.96
CA ARG A 372 -6.10 12.48 34.62
C ARG A 372 -4.75 11.84 34.37
N LEU A 373 -4.13 12.17 33.23
CA LEU A 373 -2.78 11.76 32.91
C LEU A 373 -1.78 12.53 33.78
N ILE A 374 -0.93 11.80 34.51
CA ILE A 374 0.06 12.35 35.47
C ILE A 374 -0.63 13.29 36.49
N ASN A 375 -1.87 12.99 36.90
CA ASN A 375 -2.68 13.80 37.82
C ASN A 375 -2.85 15.29 37.45
N ARG A 376 -2.53 15.68 36.20
CA ARG A 376 -2.58 17.08 35.74
C ARG A 376 -3.55 17.26 34.59
N TRP A 377 -3.37 16.50 33.52
CA TRP A 377 -4.08 16.73 32.27
C TRP A 377 -5.28 15.79 32.14
N LYS A 378 -6.48 16.36 31.96
CA LYS A 378 -7.70 15.59 31.68
C LYS A 378 -7.57 14.93 30.29
N LEU A 379 -7.95 13.65 30.17
CA LEU A 379 -7.99 12.97 28.87
C LEU A 379 -9.12 13.56 27.99
N GLU A 380 -8.89 13.59 26.68
CA GLU A 380 -9.84 14.13 25.70
C GLU A 380 -11.11 13.27 25.58
N GLU A 381 -12.27 13.93 25.56
CA GLU A 381 -13.58 13.32 25.28
C GLU A 381 -13.99 13.56 23.82
N CYS A 382 -14.90 12.74 23.32
CA CYS A 382 -15.40 12.87 21.96
C CYS A 382 -16.46 13.97 21.84
N HIS A 383 -16.68 14.42 20.60
CA HIS A 383 -17.80 15.29 20.26
C HIS A 383 -19.16 14.68 20.70
N PRO A 384 -20.18 15.47 21.11
CA PRO A 384 -21.49 14.96 21.53
C PRO A 384 -22.19 14.06 20.50
N SER A 385 -21.92 14.27 19.20
CA SER A 385 -22.42 13.42 18.11
C SER A 385 -21.71 12.05 17.99
N GLY A 386 -20.65 11.81 18.77
CA GLY A 386 -19.83 10.59 18.79
C GLY A 386 -18.47 10.74 18.10
N CYS A 387 -17.51 9.86 18.42
CA CYS A 387 -16.12 9.90 17.93
C CYS A 387 -15.96 9.55 16.44
N LEU A 388 -17.00 8.96 15.81
CA LEU A 388 -16.94 8.54 14.41
C LEU A 388 -16.80 9.74 13.46
N ILE A 389 -17.29 10.94 13.84
CA ILE A 389 -17.13 12.15 13.02
C ILE A 389 -15.69 12.62 12.99
N ASP A 390 -15.01 12.58 14.15
CA ASP A 390 -13.61 12.97 14.28
C ASP A 390 -12.74 12.04 13.42
N LEU A 391 -13.04 10.74 13.42
CA LEU A 391 -12.40 9.77 12.55
C LEU A 391 -12.62 10.07 11.06
N CYS A 392 -13.85 10.41 10.66
CA CYS A 392 -14.17 10.73 9.27
C CYS A 392 -13.49 12.01 8.79
N MET A 393 -13.45 13.03 9.64
CA MET A 393 -12.76 14.29 9.34
C MET A 393 -11.25 14.07 9.21
N GLN A 394 -10.64 13.34 10.15
CA GLN A 394 -9.23 12.96 10.10
C GLN A 394 -8.90 12.24 8.78
N MET A 395 -9.69 11.24 8.41
CA MET A 395 -9.51 10.51 7.15
C MET A 395 -9.69 11.42 5.93
N GLY A 396 -10.71 12.26 5.91
CA GLY A 396 -10.96 13.20 4.82
C GLY A 396 -9.79 14.17 4.62
N ILE A 397 -9.25 14.73 5.71
CA ILE A 397 -8.09 15.61 5.68
C ILE A 397 -6.87 14.87 5.14
N ILE A 398 -6.58 13.66 5.62
CA ILE A 398 -5.45 12.87 5.14
C ILE A 398 -5.63 12.55 3.64
N MET A 399 -6.77 12.01 3.23
CA MET A 399 -6.98 11.56 1.84
C MET A 399 -7.07 12.70 0.83
N VAL A 400 -7.50 13.90 1.22
CA VAL A 400 -7.57 15.05 0.32
C VAL A 400 -6.31 15.89 0.44
N LEU A 401 -6.00 16.39 1.64
CA LEU A 401 -4.98 17.42 1.83
C LEU A 401 -3.57 16.85 1.74
N LYS A 402 -3.29 15.73 2.43
CA LYS A 402 -1.95 15.10 2.35
C LYS A 402 -1.68 14.61 0.93
N GLN A 403 -2.67 13.99 0.30
CA GLN A 403 -2.52 13.47 -1.05
C GLN A 403 -2.28 14.59 -2.07
N THR A 404 -3.11 15.64 -2.08
CA THR A 404 -2.90 16.77 -2.99
C THR A 404 -1.57 17.47 -2.74
N TRP A 405 -1.12 17.55 -1.49
CA TRP A 405 0.18 18.10 -1.13
C TRP A 405 1.35 17.23 -1.62
N ASN A 406 1.25 15.92 -1.47
CA ASN A 406 2.25 14.96 -1.96
C ASN A 406 2.39 15.08 -3.48
N ASN A 407 1.31 14.94 -4.24
CA ASN A 407 1.34 15.04 -5.70
C ASN A 407 1.93 16.39 -6.16
N PHE A 408 1.62 17.48 -5.42
CA PHE A 408 2.19 18.80 -5.70
C PHE A 408 3.69 18.85 -5.46
N MET A 409 4.18 18.36 -4.33
CA MET A 409 5.60 18.36 -4.00
C MET A 409 6.41 17.42 -4.88
N GLU A 410 5.86 16.27 -5.19
CA GLU A 410 6.47 15.24 -6.02
C GLU A 410 6.70 15.72 -7.46
N LEU A 411 5.74 16.42 -8.06
CA LEU A 411 5.92 17.03 -9.37
C LEU A 411 6.71 18.34 -9.28
N GLY A 412 6.40 19.17 -8.27
CA GLY A 412 6.94 20.51 -8.11
C GLY A 412 8.45 20.52 -7.86
N TYR A 413 8.93 19.67 -6.96
CA TYR A 413 10.35 19.60 -6.59
C TYR A 413 11.29 19.34 -7.78
N PRO A 414 11.13 18.26 -8.57
CA PRO A 414 12.01 18.00 -9.70
C PRO A 414 11.84 19.01 -10.84
N LEU A 415 10.62 19.54 -11.06
CA LEU A 415 10.39 20.59 -12.05
C LEU A 415 11.14 21.88 -11.71
N ILE A 416 11.09 22.32 -10.45
CA ILE A 416 11.75 23.52 -9.97
C ILE A 416 13.27 23.34 -10.07
N GLN A 417 13.80 22.20 -9.64
CA GLN A 417 15.23 21.91 -9.76
C GLN A 417 15.70 21.90 -11.21
N ASN A 418 15.02 21.16 -12.10
CA ASN A 418 15.37 21.11 -13.51
C ASN A 418 15.19 22.47 -14.19
N TRP A 419 14.21 23.27 -13.78
CA TRP A 419 14.06 24.66 -14.23
C TRP A 419 15.24 25.53 -13.78
N TRP A 420 15.70 25.37 -12.54
CA TRP A 420 16.83 26.12 -12.02
C TRP A 420 18.14 25.74 -12.73
N THR A 421 18.41 24.45 -12.92
CA THR A 421 19.55 23.94 -13.70
C THR A 421 19.52 24.49 -15.12
N ARG A 422 18.36 24.46 -15.80
CA ARG A 422 18.19 25.04 -17.13
C ARG A 422 18.43 26.56 -17.15
N ARG A 423 18.00 27.28 -16.12
CA ARG A 423 18.19 28.72 -16.00
C ARG A 423 19.67 29.08 -15.79
N LYS A 424 20.41 28.27 -15.01
CA LYS A 424 21.86 28.38 -14.82
C LYS A 424 22.59 28.16 -16.15
N LEU A 425 22.30 27.05 -16.84
CA LEU A 425 22.89 26.73 -18.16
C LEU A 425 22.62 27.83 -19.20
N ARG A 426 21.41 28.40 -19.22
CA ARG A 426 21.06 29.49 -20.14
C ARG A 426 21.82 30.79 -19.86
N ARG A 427 22.21 31.04 -18.60
CA ARG A 427 23.06 32.19 -18.23
C ARG A 427 24.50 31.99 -18.71
N GLU A 428 25.02 30.78 -18.60
CA GLU A 428 26.41 30.47 -18.95
C GLU A 428 26.61 30.32 -20.48
N HIS A 429 25.70 29.64 -21.18
CA HIS A 429 25.86 29.23 -22.58
C HIS A 429 24.88 29.93 -23.54
N GLY A 430 24.07 30.88 -23.05
CA GLY A 430 23.09 31.62 -23.84
C GLY A 430 21.80 30.84 -24.19
N PRO A 431 20.89 31.45 -24.96
CA PRO A 431 19.53 30.92 -25.19
C PRO A 431 19.46 29.68 -26.10
N LYS A 432 20.47 29.42 -26.95
CA LYS A 432 20.50 28.27 -27.88
C LYS A 432 21.22 27.03 -27.32
N ALA A 433 21.77 27.10 -26.10
CA ALA A 433 22.61 26.05 -25.51
C ALA A 433 21.97 24.64 -25.54
N LYS A 434 20.67 24.53 -25.21
CA LYS A 434 19.98 23.23 -25.10
C LYS A 434 19.93 22.42 -26.41
N ALA A 435 19.91 23.10 -27.57
CA ALA A 435 19.87 22.43 -28.87
C ALA A 435 21.27 21.94 -29.31
N SER A 436 22.33 22.56 -28.79
CA SER A 436 23.71 22.22 -29.10
C SER A 436 24.27 21.08 -28.25
N PHE A 437 23.71 20.83 -27.06
CA PHE A 437 24.27 19.84 -26.14
C PHE A 437 24.03 18.40 -26.62
N PRO A 438 25.06 17.53 -26.52
CA PRO A 438 24.92 16.10 -26.78
C PRO A 438 23.97 15.44 -25.76
N GLN A 439 23.46 14.26 -26.10
CA GLN A 439 22.45 13.56 -25.29
C GLN A 439 22.89 13.32 -23.84
N TRP A 440 24.15 12.93 -23.61
CA TRP A 440 24.66 12.63 -22.26
C TRP A 440 24.65 13.86 -21.34
N GLU A 441 24.90 15.05 -21.87
CA GLU A 441 24.91 16.29 -21.09
C GLU A 441 23.48 16.74 -20.78
N ARG A 442 22.54 16.50 -21.70
CA ARG A 442 21.11 16.74 -21.44
C ARG A 442 20.60 15.83 -20.32
N ASP A 443 20.97 14.57 -20.35
CA ASP A 443 20.54 13.58 -19.35
C ASP A 443 21.25 13.80 -18.00
N TYR A 444 22.54 14.16 -18.01
CA TYR A 444 23.28 14.52 -16.80
C TYR A 444 22.60 15.67 -16.03
N ASN A 445 22.02 16.64 -16.72
CA ASN A 445 21.34 17.77 -16.09
C ASN A 445 19.93 17.47 -15.55
N LEU A 446 19.43 16.23 -15.70
CA LEU A 446 18.20 15.75 -15.05
C LEU A 446 18.49 15.27 -13.62
N GLN A 447 17.44 15.20 -12.79
CA GLN A 447 17.57 14.67 -11.43
C GLN A 447 17.82 13.15 -11.45
N PRO A 448 18.74 12.62 -10.63
CA PRO A 448 18.82 11.18 -10.42
C PRO A 448 17.55 10.67 -9.73
N MET A 449 17.20 9.40 -9.97
CA MET A 449 16.16 8.72 -9.18
C MET A 449 16.60 8.61 -7.72
N ASN A 450 15.64 8.53 -6.80
CA ASN A 450 15.92 8.35 -5.38
C ASN A 450 16.82 7.13 -5.14
N ALA A 451 17.70 7.21 -4.15
CA ALA A 451 18.63 6.14 -3.81
C ALA A 451 17.93 4.82 -3.42
N TYR A 452 16.64 4.89 -3.06
CA TYR A 452 15.79 3.76 -2.69
C TYR A 452 14.88 3.29 -3.84
N GLY A 453 15.14 3.77 -5.05
CA GLY A 453 14.45 3.33 -6.26
C GLY A 453 12.95 3.66 -6.25
N LEU A 454 12.12 2.62 -6.37
CA LEU A 454 10.64 2.68 -6.40
C LEU A 454 9.99 2.62 -5.01
N PHE A 455 10.79 2.65 -3.94
CA PHE A 455 10.28 2.45 -2.59
C PHE A 455 9.23 3.49 -2.22
N ASP A 456 9.48 4.77 -2.51
CA ASP A 456 8.58 5.86 -2.14
C ASP A 456 7.25 5.78 -2.91
N GLU A 457 7.31 5.42 -4.19
CA GLU A 457 6.15 5.21 -5.06
C GLU A 457 5.24 4.08 -4.54
N TYR A 458 5.82 2.92 -4.22
CA TYR A 458 5.04 1.82 -3.64
C TYR A 458 4.51 2.17 -2.24
N LEU A 459 5.32 2.82 -1.41
CA LEU A 459 4.94 3.20 -0.05
C LEU A 459 3.70 4.10 -0.05
N GLU A 460 3.68 5.13 -0.89
CA GLU A 460 2.55 6.04 -1.03
C GLU A 460 1.27 5.29 -1.36
N MET A 461 1.31 4.48 -2.42
CA MET A 461 0.16 3.75 -2.90
C MET A 461 -0.35 2.68 -1.93
N ILE A 462 0.55 2.05 -1.18
CA ILE A 462 0.21 1.02 -0.18
C ILE A 462 -0.37 1.66 1.08
N LEU A 463 0.13 2.82 1.50
CA LEU A 463 -0.49 3.60 2.58
C LEU A 463 -1.89 4.06 2.19
N GLN A 464 -2.08 4.48 0.93
CA GLN A 464 -3.40 4.81 0.39
C GLN A 464 -4.33 3.60 0.40
N PHE A 465 -3.85 2.43 -0.02
CA PHE A 465 -4.60 1.17 0.10
C PHE A 465 -5.03 0.90 1.55
N GLY A 466 -4.13 1.12 2.51
CA GLY A 466 -4.43 1.08 3.95
C GLY A 466 -5.63 1.97 4.33
N PHE A 467 -5.66 3.24 3.90
CA PHE A 467 -6.80 4.13 4.19
C PHE A 467 -8.12 3.67 3.56
N THR A 468 -8.06 3.10 2.35
CA THR A 468 -9.27 2.59 1.68
C THR A 468 -9.81 1.28 2.24
N THR A 469 -9.05 0.61 3.11
CA THR A 469 -9.41 -0.72 3.62
C THR A 469 -9.56 -0.75 5.13
N ILE A 470 -8.64 -0.17 5.91
CA ILE A 470 -8.60 -0.28 7.37
C ILE A 470 -9.73 0.48 8.05
N PHE A 471 -10.11 1.65 7.52
CA PHE A 471 -11.10 2.56 8.11
C PHE A 471 -12.30 2.82 7.21
N VAL A 472 -12.51 1.94 6.23
CA VAL A 472 -13.56 2.12 5.22
C VAL A 472 -14.98 2.07 5.80
N ALA A 473 -15.14 1.41 6.96
CA ALA A 473 -16.38 1.40 7.73
C ALA A 473 -16.77 2.78 8.29
N ALA A 474 -15.83 3.70 8.42
CA ALA A 474 -16.07 5.08 8.83
C ALA A 474 -16.35 5.98 7.62
N PHE A 475 -15.57 5.85 6.54
CA PHE A 475 -15.68 6.75 5.39
C PHE A 475 -15.91 6.01 4.05
N PRO A 476 -17.17 5.81 3.63
CA PRO A 476 -17.51 5.07 2.41
C PRO A 476 -17.01 5.69 1.09
N LEU A 477 -16.75 7.00 1.07
CA LEU A 477 -16.23 7.71 -0.11
C LEU A 477 -14.71 7.56 -0.28
N ALA A 478 -14.00 6.89 0.65
CA ALA A 478 -12.56 6.67 0.56
C ALA A 478 -12.12 6.09 -0.80
N PRO A 479 -12.76 5.03 -1.35
CA PRO A 479 -12.33 4.47 -2.64
C PRO A 479 -12.54 5.42 -3.81
N LEU A 480 -13.53 6.32 -3.75
CA LEU A 480 -13.76 7.33 -4.80
C LEU A 480 -12.64 8.37 -4.80
N LEU A 481 -12.26 8.88 -3.63
CA LEU A 481 -11.14 9.83 -3.52
C LEU A 481 -9.82 9.17 -3.95
N ALA A 482 -9.61 7.91 -3.54
CA ALA A 482 -8.46 7.13 -3.96
C ALA A 482 -8.42 6.91 -5.48
N LEU A 483 -9.57 6.64 -6.11
CA LEU A 483 -9.67 6.47 -7.56
C LEU A 483 -9.27 7.76 -8.30
N LEU A 484 -9.80 8.91 -7.86
CA LEU A 484 -9.46 10.20 -8.43
C LEU A 484 -7.98 10.51 -8.28
N ASN A 485 -7.41 10.23 -7.11
CA ASN A 485 -5.98 10.37 -6.89
C ASN A 485 -5.17 9.51 -7.85
N ASN A 486 -5.45 8.20 -7.91
CA ASN A 486 -4.69 7.26 -8.75
C ASN A 486 -4.72 7.62 -10.24
N ILE A 487 -5.84 8.15 -10.75
CA ILE A 487 -5.94 8.58 -12.15
C ILE A 487 -4.96 9.73 -12.46
N ILE A 488 -4.78 10.64 -11.50
CA ILE A 488 -3.81 11.73 -11.60
C ILE A 488 -2.40 11.14 -11.42
N GLU A 489 -2.22 10.29 -10.41
CA GLU A 489 -0.95 9.67 -10.02
C GLU A 489 -0.27 8.92 -11.15
N ILE A 490 -0.99 7.99 -11.82
CA ILE A 490 -0.46 7.22 -12.95
C ILE A 490 0.16 8.15 -14.01
N ARG A 491 -0.47 9.31 -14.24
CA ARG A 491 -0.02 10.28 -15.25
C ARG A 491 1.16 11.11 -14.75
N LEU A 492 1.13 11.54 -13.49
CA LEU A 492 2.21 12.29 -12.86
C LEU A 492 3.48 11.45 -12.77
N ASP A 493 3.36 10.20 -12.31
CA ASP A 493 4.45 9.24 -12.26
C ASP A 493 5.03 9.00 -13.66
N ALA A 494 4.18 8.65 -14.63
CA ALA A 494 4.65 8.44 -15.99
C ALA A 494 5.39 9.67 -16.53
N TYR A 495 4.88 10.88 -16.27
CA TYR A 495 5.55 12.12 -16.64
C TYR A 495 6.88 12.33 -15.91
N LYS A 496 6.97 12.00 -14.62
CA LYS A 496 8.17 12.08 -13.76
C LYS A 496 9.29 11.19 -14.31
N PHE A 497 9.02 9.90 -14.50
CA PHE A 497 9.97 8.90 -15.05
C PHE A 497 10.48 9.24 -16.44
N VAL A 498 9.59 9.79 -17.26
CA VAL A 498 9.86 10.10 -18.65
C VAL A 498 10.69 11.41 -18.66
N THR A 499 10.18 12.51 -18.10
CA THR A 499 10.72 13.85 -18.40
C THR A 499 11.65 14.47 -17.36
N GLN A 500 11.55 14.07 -16.09
CA GLN A 500 12.22 14.77 -15.00
C GLN A 500 13.43 14.02 -14.45
N TRP A 501 13.39 12.70 -14.50
CA TRP A 501 14.44 11.83 -14.00
C TRP A 501 15.40 11.37 -15.08
N ARG A 502 16.63 11.09 -14.66
CA ARG A 502 17.58 10.28 -15.44
C ARG A 502 17.02 8.87 -15.59
N ARG A 503 17.33 8.24 -16.73
CA ARG A 503 16.90 6.86 -17.00
C ARG A 503 17.41 5.93 -15.90
N PRO A 504 16.53 5.26 -15.15
CA PRO A 504 16.95 4.26 -14.18
C PRO A 504 17.52 3.03 -14.89
N LEU A 505 18.40 2.33 -14.20
CA LEU A 505 18.95 1.08 -14.69
C LEU A 505 17.86 0.00 -14.73
N PRO A 506 17.66 -0.68 -15.88
CA PRO A 506 16.69 -1.76 -15.98
C PRO A 506 17.05 -2.91 -15.04
N SER A 507 16.11 -3.24 -14.16
CA SER A 507 16.19 -4.35 -13.22
C SER A 507 15.04 -5.31 -13.48
N GLN A 508 15.35 -6.61 -13.44
CA GLN A 508 14.35 -7.67 -13.51
C GLN A 508 13.82 -7.95 -12.11
N ALA A 509 12.52 -8.16 -12.01
CA ALA A 509 11.85 -8.55 -10.78
C ALA A 509 10.71 -9.49 -11.16
N LYS A 510 10.61 -10.63 -10.45
CA LYS A 510 9.55 -11.63 -10.66
C LYS A 510 8.21 -11.16 -10.13
N ASP A 511 8.24 -10.43 -9.03
CA ASP A 511 7.07 -9.90 -8.37
C ASP A 511 7.36 -8.50 -7.79
N ILE A 512 6.37 -7.94 -7.11
CA ILE A 512 6.48 -6.66 -6.41
C ILE A 512 7.28 -6.79 -5.09
N GLY A 513 7.88 -7.95 -4.80
CA GLY A 513 8.61 -8.22 -3.57
C GLY A 513 7.75 -8.24 -2.30
N ILE A 514 8.34 -7.83 -1.17
CA ILE A 514 7.71 -7.84 0.16
C ILE A 514 6.39 -7.04 0.24
N TRP A 515 6.16 -6.12 -0.69
CA TRP A 515 4.94 -5.32 -0.75
C TRP A 515 3.66 -6.15 -0.84
N TYR A 516 3.71 -7.32 -1.49
CA TYR A 516 2.58 -8.23 -1.50
C TYR A 516 2.26 -8.78 -0.09
N GLY A 517 3.28 -9.17 0.67
CA GLY A 517 3.11 -9.62 2.05
C GLY A 517 2.60 -8.49 2.96
N ILE A 518 3.03 -7.26 2.73
CA ILE A 518 2.52 -6.07 3.42
C ILE A 518 1.02 -5.84 3.11
N LEU A 519 0.63 -5.93 1.84
CA LEU A 519 -0.78 -5.82 1.42
C LEU A 519 -1.66 -6.90 2.05
N GLU A 520 -1.17 -8.14 2.16
CA GLU A 520 -1.86 -9.22 2.86
C GLU A 520 -2.01 -8.94 4.36
N GLY A 521 -0.96 -8.43 5.01
CA GLY A 521 -0.98 -8.00 6.41
C GLY A 521 -1.98 -6.87 6.66
N ILE A 522 -2.02 -5.86 5.79
CA ILE A 522 -3.03 -4.78 5.82
C ILE A 522 -4.44 -5.36 5.64
N GLY A 523 -4.62 -6.34 4.75
CA GLY A 523 -5.90 -7.01 4.53
C GLY A 523 -6.41 -7.72 5.79
N ILE A 524 -5.54 -8.40 6.54
CA ILE A 524 -5.88 -9.04 7.82
C ILE A 524 -6.21 -7.96 8.87
N LEU A 525 -5.36 -6.95 9.01
CA LEU A 525 -5.56 -5.85 9.96
C LEU A 525 -6.85 -5.07 9.68
N SER A 526 -7.24 -4.92 8.41
CA SER A 526 -8.49 -4.28 7.99
C SER A 526 -9.73 -5.00 8.52
N VAL A 527 -9.76 -6.34 8.48
CA VAL A 527 -10.90 -7.12 9.01
C VAL A 527 -11.10 -6.84 10.50
N ILE A 528 -10.00 -6.93 11.26
CA ILE A 528 -10.01 -6.70 12.70
C ILE A 528 -10.41 -5.24 12.99
N THR A 529 -9.74 -4.28 12.35
CA THR A 529 -9.97 -2.85 12.62
C THR A 529 -11.41 -2.44 12.31
N ASN A 530 -11.97 -2.87 11.18
CA ASN A 530 -13.36 -2.54 10.85
C ASN A 530 -14.36 -3.20 11.81
N ALA A 531 -14.09 -4.42 12.31
CA ALA A 531 -14.93 -5.05 13.33
C ALA A 531 -14.99 -4.17 14.60
N PHE A 532 -13.84 -3.70 15.06
CA PHE A 532 -13.75 -2.80 16.21
C PHE A 532 -14.36 -1.42 15.94
N VAL A 533 -14.15 -0.81 14.76
CA VAL A 533 -14.73 0.50 14.40
C VAL A 533 -16.26 0.42 14.41
N ILE A 534 -16.83 -0.67 13.92
CA ILE A 534 -18.29 -0.87 13.90
C ILE A 534 -18.82 -1.12 15.32
N ALA A 535 -18.17 -1.96 16.10
CA ALA A 535 -18.64 -2.31 17.44
C ALA A 535 -18.46 -1.18 18.46
N VAL A 536 -17.30 -0.55 18.47
CA VAL A 536 -16.85 0.36 19.53
C VAL A 536 -17.11 1.82 19.17
N THR A 537 -16.60 2.28 18.03
CA THR A 537 -16.65 3.69 17.62
C THR A 537 -18.01 4.10 17.07
N SER A 538 -18.74 3.17 16.43
CA SER A 538 -20.04 3.44 15.84
C SER A 538 -21.21 3.19 16.80
N ASP A 539 -22.31 3.90 16.56
CA ASP A 539 -23.55 3.74 17.33
C ASP A 539 -24.42 2.58 16.85
N PHE A 540 -23.89 1.68 16.03
CA PHE A 540 -24.68 0.59 15.45
C PHE A 540 -25.17 -0.40 16.52
N ILE A 541 -24.26 -0.92 17.34
CA ILE A 541 -24.61 -1.96 18.35
C ILE A 541 -25.56 -1.44 19.43
N PRO A 542 -25.34 -0.27 20.06
CA PRO A 542 -26.26 0.21 21.09
C PRO A 542 -27.68 0.47 20.56
N ARG A 543 -27.80 0.95 19.32
CA ARG A 543 -29.11 1.11 18.65
C ARG A 543 -29.78 -0.22 18.38
N LEU A 544 -29.03 -1.21 17.93
CA LEU A 544 -29.56 -2.56 17.70
C LEU A 544 -30.07 -3.20 19.00
N VAL A 545 -29.31 -3.07 20.09
CA VAL A 545 -29.72 -3.56 21.42
C VAL A 545 -30.97 -2.83 21.92
N TYR A 546 -31.04 -1.51 21.74
CA TYR A 546 -32.22 -0.73 22.12
C TYR A 546 -33.45 -1.12 21.31
N ALA A 547 -33.31 -1.22 19.98
CA ALA A 547 -34.39 -1.64 19.08
C ALA A 547 -34.89 -3.05 19.40
N TYR A 548 -34.00 -3.99 19.72
CA TYR A 548 -34.39 -5.35 20.09
C TYR A 548 -35.17 -5.39 21.42
N LYS A 549 -34.79 -4.55 22.39
CA LYS A 549 -35.44 -4.51 23.70
C LYS A 549 -36.78 -3.76 23.71
N TYR A 550 -36.87 -2.64 22.99
CA TYR A 550 -38.01 -1.71 23.04
C TYR A 550 -38.84 -1.67 21.74
N GLY A 551 -38.45 -2.38 20.69
CA GLY A 551 -39.17 -2.51 19.41
C GLY A 551 -39.13 -1.28 18.50
N CYS A 552 -39.07 -0.07 19.06
CA CYS A 552 -39.01 1.20 18.33
C CYS A 552 -37.76 2.01 18.69
N MET A 553 -37.35 2.92 17.78
CA MET A 553 -36.20 3.83 18.00
C MET A 553 -36.60 5.15 18.67
N MET A 554 -37.87 5.33 19.05
CA MET A 554 -38.36 6.54 19.71
C MET A 554 -37.75 6.67 21.10
N GLY A 555 -37.16 7.83 21.42
CA GLY A 555 -36.59 8.10 22.73
C GLY A 555 -35.22 7.46 22.97
N TYR A 556 -34.58 6.93 21.92
CA TYR A 556 -33.23 6.38 22.01
C TYR A 556 -32.22 7.40 22.54
N VAL A 557 -32.30 8.66 22.09
CA VAL A 557 -31.36 9.72 22.51
C VAL A 557 -31.45 9.94 24.01
N ASN A 558 -32.66 10.05 24.55
CA ASN A 558 -32.90 10.25 25.98
C ASN A 558 -32.44 9.04 26.82
N ALA A 559 -32.60 7.82 26.31
CA ALA A 559 -32.13 6.60 26.97
C ALA A 559 -30.60 6.42 26.90
N SER A 560 -29.94 6.97 25.87
CA SER A 560 -28.49 6.86 25.69
C SER A 560 -27.66 7.88 26.51
N LEU A 561 -28.33 8.80 27.20
CA LEU A 561 -27.71 9.89 27.96
C LEU A 561 -28.00 9.76 29.46
N SER A 562 -26.94 9.66 30.26
CA SER A 562 -27.02 9.69 31.72
C SER A 562 -27.12 11.12 32.25
N VAL A 563 -27.86 11.28 33.35
CA VAL A 563 -28.04 12.58 34.03
C VAL A 563 -26.93 12.78 35.07
N PHE A 564 -26.40 14.00 35.13
CA PHE A 564 -25.41 14.42 36.11
C PHE A 564 -25.88 15.67 36.86
N ARG A 565 -25.68 15.69 38.18
CA ARG A 565 -25.99 16.85 39.01
C ARG A 565 -24.77 17.78 39.08
N VAL A 566 -24.94 19.05 38.71
CA VAL A 566 -23.82 20.00 38.59
C VAL A 566 -23.13 20.28 39.93
N SER A 567 -23.82 20.09 41.06
CA SER A 567 -23.19 20.21 42.40
C SER A 567 -22.08 19.19 42.65
N ASP A 568 -22.08 18.06 41.94
CA ASP A 568 -21.21 16.92 42.23
C ASP A 568 -19.90 16.98 41.42
N PHE A 569 -19.63 18.10 40.75
CA PHE A 569 -18.36 18.34 40.07
C PHE A 569 -17.21 18.44 41.08
N GLU A 570 -16.05 17.91 40.68
CA GLU A 570 -14.80 18.21 41.37
C GLU A 570 -14.49 19.71 41.22
N LYS A 571 -14.05 20.37 42.30
CA LYS A 571 -13.75 21.83 42.33
C LYS A 571 -12.89 22.33 41.15
N ARG A 572 -11.99 21.48 40.66
CA ARG A 572 -11.07 21.80 39.54
C ARG A 572 -11.73 21.78 38.17
N SER A 573 -12.78 20.97 38.02
CA SER A 573 -13.49 20.69 36.76
C SER A 573 -14.82 21.45 36.68
N GLN A 574 -15.11 22.31 37.66
CA GLN A 574 -16.30 23.14 37.67
C GLN A 574 -16.14 24.25 36.63
N PRO A 575 -17.10 24.43 35.70
CA PRO A 575 -17.04 25.48 34.70
C PRO A 575 -17.13 26.85 35.38
N LYS A 576 -16.39 27.84 34.85
CA LYS A 576 -16.45 29.22 35.36
C LYS A 576 -17.79 29.90 35.08
N THR A 577 -18.50 29.46 34.06
CA THR A 577 -19.81 29.99 33.67
C THR A 577 -20.92 29.08 34.18
N THR A 578 -21.93 29.66 34.82
CA THR A 578 -23.10 28.92 35.34
C THR A 578 -24.10 28.54 34.24
N GLY A 579 -23.82 28.93 32.99
CA GLY A 579 -24.71 28.74 31.83
C GLY A 579 -25.88 29.73 31.76
N SER A 580 -26.04 30.61 32.76
CA SER A 580 -27.15 31.57 32.86
C SER A 580 -27.26 32.52 31.67
N GLU A 581 -26.14 32.89 31.04
CA GLU A 581 -26.14 33.74 29.84
C GLU A 581 -26.78 33.07 28.62
N LEU A 582 -26.66 31.75 28.49
CA LEU A 582 -27.15 30.99 27.32
C LEU A 582 -28.53 30.36 27.56
N PHE A 583 -28.89 30.11 28.82
CA PHE A 583 -30.09 29.36 29.20
C PHE A 583 -31.07 30.15 30.08
N GLY A 584 -30.76 31.42 30.41
CA GLY A 584 -31.58 32.27 31.28
C GLY A 584 -31.40 31.97 32.77
N ASP A 585 -31.30 30.69 33.13
CA ASP A 585 -31.12 30.21 34.51
C ASP A 585 -29.81 29.42 34.69
N ALA A 586 -29.38 29.31 35.96
CA ALA A 586 -28.25 28.46 36.34
C ALA A 586 -28.56 26.97 36.08
N VAL A 587 -27.68 26.30 35.33
CA VAL A 587 -27.84 24.88 34.96
C VAL A 587 -27.70 23.99 36.20
N LYS A 588 -28.77 23.29 36.59
CA LYS A 588 -28.79 22.36 37.74
C LYS A 588 -28.39 20.94 37.39
N TYR A 589 -28.79 20.48 36.20
CA TYR A 589 -28.52 19.14 35.69
C TYR A 589 -27.92 19.23 34.28
N CYS A 590 -26.92 18.41 34.00
CA CYS A 590 -26.37 18.25 32.65
C CYS A 590 -26.36 16.77 32.26
N ARG A 591 -26.29 16.50 30.96
CA ARG A 591 -26.34 15.16 30.38
C ARG A 591 -24.97 14.80 29.81
N TYR A 592 -24.58 13.54 29.91
CA TYR A 592 -23.36 13.02 29.31
C TYR A 592 -23.61 11.62 28.76
N ARG A 593 -22.72 11.21 27.85
CA ARG A 593 -22.90 9.99 27.08
C ARG A 593 -22.28 8.79 27.82
N ASP A 594 -23.04 8.18 28.70
CA ASP A 594 -22.71 6.93 29.36
C ASP A 594 -23.99 6.21 29.83
N TYR A 595 -23.88 4.94 30.22
CA TYR A 595 -25.00 4.13 30.71
C TYR A 595 -24.94 3.98 32.22
N ARG A 596 -25.19 5.08 32.95
CA ARG A 596 -25.11 5.16 34.41
C ARG A 596 -26.43 5.53 35.07
N GLU A 597 -26.60 5.06 36.31
CA GLU A 597 -27.76 5.36 37.13
C GLU A 597 -27.84 6.85 37.50
N PRO A 598 -29.05 7.43 37.62
CA PRO A 598 -29.25 8.84 37.90
C PRO A 598 -28.81 9.22 39.33
N PRO A 599 -28.60 10.51 39.62
CA PRO A 599 -28.11 10.98 40.93
C PRO A 599 -29.07 10.71 42.10
N ASP A 600 -30.36 10.49 41.83
CA ASP A 600 -31.39 10.26 42.86
C ASP A 600 -31.63 8.76 43.14
N SER A 601 -30.85 7.87 42.51
CA SER A 601 -30.93 6.42 42.70
C SER A 601 -30.21 5.95 43.98
N ALA A 602 -30.48 4.71 44.41
CA ALA A 602 -29.85 4.11 45.58
C ALA A 602 -28.31 4.03 45.47
N GLU A 603 -27.78 3.85 44.26
CA GLU A 603 -26.34 3.85 43.97
C GLU A 603 -26.04 4.85 42.85
N PRO A 604 -25.85 6.15 43.18
CA PRO A 604 -25.72 7.18 42.17
C PRO A 604 -24.46 6.98 41.32
N TYR A 605 -24.61 7.13 40.00
CA TYR A 605 -23.54 7.05 39.01
C TYR A 605 -22.88 5.67 38.82
N SER A 606 -23.45 4.59 39.38
CA SER A 606 -23.03 3.22 39.10
C SER A 606 -23.42 2.81 37.66
N TYR A 607 -22.80 1.76 37.12
CA TYR A 607 -23.13 1.28 35.78
C TYR A 607 -24.48 0.57 35.77
N THR A 608 -25.34 0.95 34.84
CA THR A 608 -26.64 0.30 34.64
C THR A 608 -26.47 -1.09 34.02
N LEU A 609 -27.50 -1.93 34.14
CA LEU A 609 -27.58 -3.21 33.43
C LEU A 609 -27.47 -3.03 31.90
N GLN A 610 -27.91 -1.89 31.36
CA GLN A 610 -27.82 -1.59 29.92
C GLN A 610 -26.37 -1.51 29.43
N PHE A 611 -25.47 -0.95 30.26
CA PHE A 611 -24.05 -0.89 29.95
C PHE A 611 -23.48 -2.28 29.63
N TRP A 612 -23.74 -3.25 30.51
CA TRP A 612 -23.23 -4.61 30.39
C TRP A 612 -23.83 -5.36 29.19
N HIS A 613 -25.11 -5.17 28.90
CA HIS A 613 -25.74 -5.75 27.70
C HIS A 613 -25.11 -5.20 26.42
N VAL A 614 -24.90 -3.88 26.34
CA VAL A 614 -24.25 -3.25 25.18
C VAL A 614 -22.80 -3.72 25.06
N LEU A 615 -22.06 -3.83 26.17
CA LEU A 615 -20.69 -4.32 26.16
C LEU A 615 -20.60 -5.78 25.69
N ALA A 616 -21.46 -6.66 26.21
CA ALA A 616 -21.54 -8.06 25.79
C ALA A 616 -21.89 -8.18 24.30
N ALA A 617 -22.89 -7.42 23.83
CA ALA A 617 -23.26 -7.39 22.42
C ALA A 617 -22.14 -6.90 21.50
N ARG A 618 -21.34 -5.91 21.94
CA ARG A 618 -20.16 -5.43 21.20
C ARG A 618 -19.12 -6.53 21.04
N LEU A 619 -18.77 -7.23 22.13
CA LEU A 619 -17.77 -8.31 22.09
C LEU A 619 -18.26 -9.49 21.24
N ALA A 620 -19.52 -9.89 21.40
CA ALA A 620 -20.13 -10.94 20.60
C ALA A 620 -20.13 -10.60 19.11
N PHE A 621 -20.48 -9.35 18.75
CA PHE A 621 -20.45 -8.89 17.37
C PHE A 621 -19.04 -8.96 16.76
N ILE A 622 -18.00 -8.53 17.49
CA ILE A 622 -16.61 -8.57 17.00
C ILE A 622 -16.23 -10.00 16.64
N ILE A 623 -16.45 -10.96 17.55
CA ILE A 623 -16.12 -12.37 17.34
C ILE A 623 -16.86 -12.92 16.12
N VAL A 624 -18.18 -12.73 16.06
CA VAL A 624 -19.00 -13.27 14.95
C VAL A 624 -18.60 -12.64 13.61
N PHE A 625 -18.46 -11.31 13.57
CA PHE A 625 -18.11 -10.59 12.35
C PHE A 625 -16.72 -10.99 11.83
N GLU A 626 -15.73 -11.08 12.73
CA GLU A 626 -14.37 -11.46 12.39
C GLU A 626 -14.32 -12.87 11.80
N HIS A 627 -14.87 -13.87 12.49
CA HIS A 627 -14.87 -15.27 12.03
C HIS A 627 -15.66 -15.44 10.74
N MET A 628 -16.80 -14.74 10.60
CA MET A 628 -17.60 -14.77 9.37
C MET A 628 -16.81 -14.20 8.19
N VAL A 629 -16.16 -13.05 8.34
CA VAL A 629 -15.39 -12.42 7.25
C VAL A 629 -14.16 -13.25 6.90
N PHE A 630 -13.44 -13.80 7.89
CA PHE A 630 -12.32 -14.71 7.61
C PHE A 630 -12.78 -16.00 6.93
N ALA A 631 -13.91 -16.58 7.34
CA ALA A 631 -14.47 -17.76 6.66
C ALA A 631 -14.82 -17.45 5.20
N ILE A 632 -15.45 -16.31 4.93
CA ILE A 632 -15.74 -15.87 3.56
C ILE A 632 -14.45 -15.63 2.77
N LYS A 633 -13.43 -15.01 3.38
CA LYS A 633 -12.12 -14.81 2.73
C LYS A 633 -11.50 -16.14 2.32
N THR A 634 -11.45 -17.11 3.24
CA THR A 634 -10.92 -18.46 2.97
C THR A 634 -11.74 -19.17 1.89
N LEU A 635 -13.07 -19.03 1.92
CA LEU A 635 -13.95 -19.58 0.88
C LEU A 635 -13.67 -18.96 -0.49
N ILE A 636 -13.49 -17.64 -0.58
CA ILE A 636 -13.15 -16.94 -1.83
C ILE A 636 -11.79 -17.43 -2.35
N ALA A 637 -10.78 -17.54 -1.48
CA ALA A 637 -9.47 -18.06 -1.84
C ALA A 637 -9.52 -19.53 -2.31
N TYR A 638 -10.41 -20.34 -1.72
CA TYR A 638 -10.65 -21.71 -2.18
C TYR A 638 -11.35 -21.77 -3.55
N LEU A 639 -12.34 -20.90 -3.79
CA LEU A 639 -13.12 -20.87 -5.04
C LEU A 639 -12.33 -20.26 -6.21
N ILE A 640 -11.44 -19.31 -5.93
CA ILE A 640 -10.70 -18.57 -6.95
C ILE A 640 -9.24 -19.05 -6.94
N PRO A 641 -8.84 -19.98 -7.83
CA PRO A 641 -7.50 -20.54 -7.81
C PRO A 641 -6.45 -19.50 -8.22
N ASP A 642 -5.30 -19.51 -7.53
CA ASP A 642 -4.17 -18.60 -7.75
C ASP A 642 -3.65 -18.56 -9.20
N LEU A 643 -3.73 -19.69 -9.91
CA LEU A 643 -3.34 -19.79 -11.31
C LEU A 643 -4.59 -20.03 -12.17
N PRO A 644 -4.86 -19.18 -13.19
CA PRO A 644 -5.92 -19.46 -14.15
C PRO A 644 -5.64 -20.77 -14.91
N LYS A 645 -6.71 -21.49 -15.29
CA LYS A 645 -6.61 -22.82 -15.91
C LYS A 645 -5.75 -22.80 -17.18
N ASP A 646 -6.04 -21.86 -18.08
CA ASP A 646 -5.31 -21.65 -19.33
C ASP A 646 -3.78 -21.49 -19.12
N LEU A 647 -3.38 -20.71 -18.11
CA LEU A 647 -1.97 -20.53 -17.78
C LEU A 647 -1.32 -21.80 -17.24
N ARG A 648 -2.04 -22.51 -16.36
CA ARG A 648 -1.57 -23.77 -15.79
C ARG A 648 -1.35 -24.82 -16.88
N ASP A 649 -2.24 -24.86 -17.86
CA ASP A 649 -2.15 -25.81 -18.97
C ASP A 649 -1.00 -25.43 -19.92
N ARG A 650 -0.79 -24.13 -20.20
CA ARG A 650 0.40 -23.63 -20.92
C ARG A 650 1.71 -23.99 -20.23
N MET A 651 1.84 -23.72 -18.93
CA MET A 651 3.04 -24.07 -18.15
C MET A 651 3.30 -25.58 -18.12
N ARG A 652 2.26 -26.41 -18.03
CA ARG A 652 2.40 -27.87 -18.08
C ARG A 652 2.85 -28.34 -19.46
N ARG A 653 2.28 -27.78 -20.54
CA ARG A 653 2.67 -28.10 -21.93
C ARG A 653 4.13 -27.75 -22.16
N GLU A 654 4.54 -26.56 -21.75
CA GLU A 654 5.94 -26.10 -21.83
C GLU A 654 6.89 -27.00 -21.04
N LYS A 655 6.58 -27.32 -19.78
CA LYS A 655 7.40 -28.23 -18.99
C LYS A 655 7.51 -29.63 -19.61
N TYR A 656 6.42 -30.15 -20.17
CA TYR A 656 6.41 -31.44 -20.85
C TYR A 656 7.32 -31.42 -22.08
N LEU A 657 7.19 -30.39 -22.94
CA LEU A 657 8.00 -30.25 -24.15
C LEU A 657 9.49 -30.05 -23.82
N ILE A 658 9.82 -29.29 -22.77
CA ILE A 658 11.20 -29.16 -22.27
C ILE A 658 11.77 -30.50 -21.81
N GLN A 659 10.99 -31.31 -21.07
CA GLN A 659 11.42 -32.62 -20.61
C GLN A 659 11.64 -33.60 -21.76
N GLU A 660 10.77 -33.57 -22.78
CA GLU A 660 10.89 -34.36 -24.00
C GLU A 660 12.16 -34.00 -24.77
N MET A 661 12.39 -32.70 -25.03
CA MET A 661 13.61 -32.21 -25.68
C MET A 661 14.89 -32.58 -24.91
N MET A 662 14.88 -32.51 -23.56
CA MET A 662 16.03 -32.93 -22.74
C MET A 662 16.32 -34.43 -22.88
N TYR A 663 15.26 -35.26 -22.88
CA TYR A 663 15.38 -36.70 -23.05
C TYR A 663 15.93 -37.08 -24.43
N GLU A 664 15.42 -36.45 -25.49
CA GLU A 664 15.91 -36.66 -26.86
C GLU A 664 17.37 -36.25 -27.01
N ALA A 665 17.77 -35.09 -26.47
CA ALA A 665 19.15 -34.63 -26.50
C ALA A 665 20.11 -35.59 -25.78
N GLU A 666 19.70 -36.19 -24.66
CA GLU A 666 20.48 -37.19 -23.95
C GLU A 666 20.57 -38.51 -24.73
N LEU A 667 19.48 -38.93 -25.37
CA LEU A 667 19.47 -40.10 -26.26
C LEU A 667 20.43 -39.93 -27.44
N GLU A 668 20.41 -38.77 -28.10
CA GLU A 668 21.34 -38.45 -29.18
C GLU A 668 22.80 -38.45 -28.72
N ARG A 669 23.07 -37.91 -27.53
CA ARG A 669 24.42 -37.92 -26.93
C ARG A 669 24.90 -39.36 -26.71
N LEU A 670 24.07 -40.21 -26.12
CA LEU A 670 24.39 -41.63 -25.90
C LEU A 670 24.61 -42.37 -27.23
N GLN A 671 23.82 -42.06 -28.26
CA GLN A 671 24.02 -42.62 -29.60
C GLN A 671 25.34 -42.17 -30.23
N LYS A 672 25.70 -40.89 -30.10
CA LYS A 672 27.01 -40.37 -30.56
C LYS A 672 28.16 -41.06 -29.84
N GLU A 673 28.11 -41.18 -28.52
CA GLU A 673 29.12 -41.88 -27.72
C GLU A 673 29.23 -43.37 -28.12
N LYS A 674 28.10 -44.04 -28.35
CA LYS A 674 28.08 -45.43 -28.84
C LYS A 674 28.69 -45.55 -30.24
N ASN A 675 28.39 -44.61 -31.14
CA ASN A 675 28.95 -44.59 -32.49
C ASN A 675 30.45 -44.27 -32.49
N GLU A 676 30.92 -43.40 -31.59
CA GLU A 676 32.34 -43.14 -31.38
C GLU A 676 33.08 -44.34 -30.80
N LYS A 677 32.49 -45.04 -29.82
CA LYS A 677 33.04 -46.32 -29.32
C LYS A 677 33.15 -47.35 -30.44
N LYS A 678 32.10 -47.55 -31.24
CA LYS A 678 32.13 -48.43 -32.42
C LYS A 678 33.20 -48.03 -33.45
N LYS A 679 33.43 -46.72 -33.65
CA LYS A 679 34.51 -46.23 -34.53
C LYS A 679 35.89 -46.51 -33.95
N LYS A 680 36.09 -46.32 -32.64
CA LYS A 680 37.35 -46.67 -31.97
C LYS A 680 37.61 -48.17 -32.01
N ASP A 681 36.61 -49.01 -31.76
CA ASP A 681 36.74 -50.47 -31.83
C ASP A 681 37.06 -50.94 -33.27
N LYS A 682 36.43 -50.34 -34.29
CA LYS A 682 36.75 -50.62 -35.71
C LYS A 682 38.13 -50.13 -36.13
N ALA A 683 38.64 -49.04 -35.54
CA ALA A 683 40.00 -48.57 -35.79
C ALA A 683 41.02 -49.51 -35.12
N HIS A 684 40.72 -49.99 -33.91
CA HIS A 684 41.57 -50.94 -33.19
C HIS A 684 41.67 -52.31 -33.89
N HIS A 685 40.61 -52.74 -34.58
CA HIS A 685 40.61 -53.94 -35.42
C HIS A 685 41.30 -53.79 -36.78
N LYS A 686 41.68 -52.57 -37.20
CA LYS A 686 42.44 -52.33 -38.45
C LYS A 686 43.95 -52.15 -38.23
N GLU A 687 44.42 -52.18 -36.98
CA GLU A 687 45.82 -51.99 -36.61
C GLU A 687 46.56 -53.30 -36.25
N TRP A 688 45.98 -54.47 -36.50
CA TRP A 688 46.68 -55.75 -36.42
C TRP A 688 46.80 -56.36 -37.83
N PRO A 689 48.03 -56.56 -38.35
CA PRO A 689 48.23 -57.26 -39.62
C PRO A 689 47.85 -58.74 -39.56
#